data_AF-A0ABC8EE16-F1
#
_entry.id   AF-A0ABC8EE16-F1
#
_cell.length_a   1.000
_cell.length_b   1.000
_cell.length_c   1.000
_cell.angle_alpha   90.00
_cell.angle_beta   90.00
_cell.angle_gamma   90.00
#
_symmetry.space_group_name_H-M   'P 1'
#
loop_
_entity.id
_entity.type
_entity.pdbx_description
1 polymer ?
#
loop_
_entity_poly.entity_id
_entity_poly.type
_entity_poly.pdbx_seq_one_letter_code
_entity_poly.pdbx_strand_id
1 'polypeptide(L)'
;MKIKDILGKEILIFDGAMGTMLQKYGLAVGEIPEILNIKEREKIIEIHKKYIEAGANIITINTFGANDKKLLNTGYSVEDIIEVAVENAKIASKEKNIAIALDIGPIGELIEPMGTLSFEEAYNIFQKQVLQGVKRGVDLILIETMSDLYETKAAILAAKENSNLPIFCTMTFEEDGRTFTGCSIPSMVTVLQGLGVDALGVNCSLGPLELESIVKEMLKYSQIPVMVQPNAGLPKVIDGKTFYKITPEEFLQAQKRMVDNGVAIVGGCCGTDNNFIKLIAKEFKGKKVINKKVEKNTMICTPSKTVIVDEIKIVGERINPTGKKFLKESLKNKNMNYVLKEAINQVEEGADILDINVGLPDIDEGEIMVKVIKEIQSVLDIPLQIDSNDPEVIEKALRAYNGKAIVNSVNGEEENLNKILPIIKKYGASIIGLTFDEKGIPLRAEERFHVAKKIVNKAIEYGIKREDIIIDCLTLTTSAQQKEVLETLKALTLVKKNLGVKTTLGVSNISFGLPNRELLNRTFLNGALFAGLDLPIINTKNREMVDTIKAFKVLSNVDIGGEKFIKEYRGVKKNKEKVDIVKDEELKEIIIKGLRERAVYATKELLKKKTEIQIVEEDLVPALDIVGDRYEKGEVFLPQLIQSAETVQKAFEILKETLTLKDKKNISKGKIVLATVKGDVHDIGKNIVKTLLENYGYTVIDLGKDVPKEKIAKEVKENEVKLVGLSALMTTTVKSMEETIEMLKNEGLDCKVMVGGAVLNEEYANMIKADYYAKDAKDAIKIARKVI
;
A
#
# COMPACT_ATOMS: atom_id res chain seq x y z
N MET A 1 -31.14 -7.76 12.50
CA MET A 1 -30.56 -8.87 11.72
C MET A 1 -29.10 -8.93 12.10
N LYS A 2 -28.54 -10.08 12.50
CA LYS A 2 -27.08 -10.12 12.70
C LYS A 2 -26.44 -10.35 11.33
N ILE A 3 -25.77 -9.34 10.79
CA ILE A 3 -25.11 -9.42 9.47
C ILE A 3 -24.16 -10.62 9.37
N LYS A 4 -23.48 -11.00 10.46
CA LYS A 4 -22.62 -12.20 10.51
C LYS A 4 -23.35 -13.51 10.20
N ASP A 5 -24.66 -13.60 10.47
CA ASP A 5 -25.41 -14.85 10.27
C ASP A 5 -25.71 -15.13 8.79
N ILE A 6 -25.76 -14.08 7.96
CA ILE A 6 -26.11 -14.11 6.53
C ILE A 6 -24.92 -13.87 5.61
N LEU A 7 -23.87 -13.22 6.11
CA LEU A 7 -22.67 -12.89 5.37
C LEU A 7 -22.04 -14.15 4.75
N GLY A 8 -21.78 -14.10 3.44
CA GLY A 8 -21.24 -15.23 2.68
C GLY A 8 -22.24 -16.36 2.40
N LYS A 9 -23.49 -16.26 2.88
CA LYS A 9 -24.56 -17.23 2.59
C LYS A 9 -25.56 -16.67 1.59
N GLU A 10 -25.98 -15.43 1.80
CA GLU A 10 -26.90 -14.70 0.92
C GLU A 10 -26.23 -13.43 0.39
N ILE A 11 -26.68 -12.97 -0.79
CA ILE A 11 -26.21 -11.71 -1.37
C ILE A 11 -26.74 -10.55 -0.51
N LEU A 12 -25.82 -9.74 0.00
CA LEU A 12 -26.15 -8.52 0.75
C LEU A 12 -26.17 -7.31 -0.16
N ILE A 13 -27.14 -6.43 0.06
CA ILE A 13 -27.35 -5.24 -0.75
C ILE A 13 -27.09 -4.00 0.12
N PHE A 14 -26.05 -3.25 -0.23
CA PHE A 14 -25.78 -1.92 0.29
C PHE A 14 -26.65 -0.86 -0.42
N ASP A 15 -26.67 0.33 0.16
CA ASP A 15 -27.27 1.51 -0.46
C ASP A 15 -26.41 2.08 -1.60
N GLY A 16 -26.82 3.25 -2.11
CA GLY A 16 -26.12 4.01 -3.14
C GLY A 16 -25.46 5.27 -2.57
N ALA A 17 -25.14 6.25 -3.41
CA ALA A 17 -24.42 7.45 -2.97
C ALA A 17 -25.23 8.35 -2.01
N MET A 18 -24.63 8.71 -0.88
CA MET A 18 -25.10 9.82 -0.03
C MET A 18 -24.79 11.18 -0.67
N GLY A 19 -23.52 11.41 -1.06
CA GLY A 19 -23.06 12.70 -1.59
C GLY A 19 -23.79 13.15 -2.86
N THR A 20 -23.99 12.24 -3.83
CA THR A 20 -24.75 12.55 -5.06
C THR A 20 -26.22 12.87 -4.77
N MET A 21 -26.83 12.20 -3.79
CA MET A 21 -28.18 12.53 -3.37
C MET A 21 -28.22 13.93 -2.75
N LEU A 22 -27.31 14.24 -1.82
CA LEU A 22 -27.20 15.58 -1.22
C LEU A 22 -27.00 16.70 -2.25
N GLN A 23 -26.20 16.48 -3.29
CA GLN A 23 -26.07 17.42 -4.42
C GLN A 23 -27.43 17.69 -5.10
N LYS A 24 -28.28 16.66 -5.31
CA LYS A 24 -29.63 16.83 -5.86
C LYS A 24 -30.55 17.63 -4.91
N TYR A 25 -30.30 17.60 -3.60
CA TYR A 25 -31.00 18.39 -2.60
C TYR A 25 -30.39 19.79 -2.35
N GLY A 26 -29.43 20.21 -3.18
CA GLY A 26 -28.88 21.56 -3.17
C GLY A 26 -27.66 21.77 -2.27
N LEU A 27 -26.95 20.70 -1.87
CA LEU A 27 -25.65 20.81 -1.19
C LEU A 27 -24.73 21.72 -2.01
N ALA A 28 -24.24 22.79 -1.40
CA ALA A 28 -23.41 23.76 -2.09
C ALA A 28 -21.99 23.22 -2.29
N VAL A 29 -21.31 23.80 -3.27
CA VAL A 29 -19.92 23.49 -3.55
C VAL A 29 -19.02 23.84 -2.37
N GLY A 30 -18.23 22.87 -1.90
CA GLY A 30 -17.30 23.06 -0.79
C GLY A 30 -17.91 22.87 0.60
N GLU A 31 -19.21 22.61 0.71
CA GLU A 31 -19.82 22.25 1.99
C GLU A 31 -19.44 20.82 2.37
N ILE A 32 -19.11 20.63 3.66
CA ILE A 32 -18.80 19.33 4.25
C ILE A 32 -20.12 18.56 4.44
N PRO A 33 -20.37 17.47 3.70
CA PRO A 33 -21.65 16.76 3.73
C PRO A 33 -22.07 16.31 5.13
N GLU A 34 -21.12 15.94 5.96
CA GLU A 34 -21.35 15.40 7.29
C GLU A 34 -22.01 16.43 8.24
N ILE A 35 -21.82 17.73 8.01
CA ILE A 35 -22.48 18.81 8.78
C ILE A 35 -24.00 18.83 8.56
N LEU A 36 -24.46 18.35 7.39
CA LEU A 36 -25.90 18.30 7.08
C LEU A 36 -26.67 17.31 7.94
N ASN A 37 -25.98 16.40 8.65
CA ASN A 37 -26.62 15.59 9.70
C ASN A 37 -27.34 16.45 10.73
N ILE A 38 -26.77 17.62 11.05
CA ILE A 38 -27.28 18.56 12.03
C ILE A 38 -28.13 19.64 11.35
N LYS A 39 -27.59 20.30 10.33
CA LYS A 39 -28.24 21.47 9.71
C LYS A 39 -29.49 21.13 8.91
N GLU A 40 -29.52 19.95 8.27
CA GLU A 40 -30.57 19.56 7.35
C GLU A 40 -31.04 18.11 7.59
N ARG A 41 -31.26 17.79 8.87
CA ARG A 41 -31.59 16.45 9.37
C ARG A 41 -32.67 15.72 8.57
N GLU A 42 -33.72 16.44 8.18
CA GLU A 42 -34.86 15.88 7.44
C GLU A 42 -34.45 15.30 6.07
N LYS A 43 -33.54 15.95 5.35
CA LYS A 43 -33.04 15.48 4.05
C LYS A 43 -32.26 14.18 4.20
N ILE A 44 -31.39 14.09 5.20
CA ILE A 44 -30.62 12.86 5.50
C ILE A 44 -31.57 11.69 5.79
N ILE A 45 -32.56 11.92 6.65
CA ILE A 45 -33.58 10.92 6.99
C ILE A 45 -34.36 10.48 5.74
N GLU A 46 -34.73 11.42 4.85
CA GLU A 46 -35.43 11.11 3.60
C GLU A 46 -34.58 10.24 2.67
N ILE A 47 -33.29 10.57 2.50
CA ILE A 47 -32.37 9.79 1.65
C ILE A 47 -32.25 8.35 2.17
N HIS A 48 -32.03 8.16 3.47
CA HIS A 48 -31.98 6.82 4.05
C HIS A 48 -33.29 6.05 3.82
N LYS A 49 -34.46 6.68 4.01
CA LYS A 49 -35.76 6.04 3.74
C LYS A 49 -35.86 5.57 2.29
N LYS A 50 -35.42 6.38 1.33
CA LYS A 50 -35.44 6.01 -0.10
C LYS A 50 -34.62 4.75 -0.38
N TYR A 51 -33.44 4.61 0.20
CA TYR A 51 -32.62 3.40 0.03
C TYR A 51 -33.19 2.18 0.75
N ILE A 52 -33.73 2.37 1.95
CA ILE A 52 -34.41 1.29 2.69
C ILE A 52 -35.64 0.78 1.91
N GLU A 53 -36.43 1.68 1.33
CA GLU A 53 -37.60 1.35 0.50
C GLU A 53 -37.20 0.73 -0.85
N ALA A 54 -36.04 1.10 -1.38
CA ALA A 54 -35.46 0.44 -2.55
C ALA A 54 -35.05 -1.01 -2.28
N GLY A 55 -34.86 -1.39 -1.01
CA GLY A 55 -34.60 -2.77 -0.61
C GLY A 55 -33.17 -3.05 -0.17
N ALA A 56 -32.40 -2.02 0.20
CA ALA A 56 -31.10 -2.19 0.84
C ALA A 56 -31.22 -3.04 2.13
N ASN A 57 -30.22 -3.86 2.40
CA ASN A 57 -30.05 -4.57 3.68
C ASN A 57 -29.23 -3.74 4.67
N ILE A 58 -28.31 -2.93 4.15
CA ILE A 58 -27.36 -2.12 4.89
C ILE A 58 -27.42 -0.70 4.36
N ILE A 59 -27.44 0.29 5.25
CA ILE A 59 -27.28 1.71 4.90
C ILE A 59 -25.99 2.26 5.50
N THR A 60 -25.32 3.14 4.77
CA THR A 60 -24.14 3.87 5.22
C THR A 60 -24.57 5.20 5.82
N ILE A 61 -24.22 5.46 7.10
CA ILE A 61 -24.53 6.76 7.71
C ILE A 61 -23.63 7.83 7.11
N ASN A 62 -24.08 9.08 7.08
CA ASN A 62 -23.35 10.19 6.47
C ASN A 62 -22.13 10.62 7.33
N THR A 63 -21.09 9.80 7.38
CA THR A 63 -19.89 10.01 8.22
C THR A 63 -18.57 9.78 7.47
N PHE A 64 -18.60 9.57 6.16
CA PHE A 64 -17.43 9.32 5.30
C PHE A 64 -16.18 10.12 5.72
N GLY A 65 -16.29 11.45 5.80
CA GLY A 65 -15.20 12.34 6.18
C GLY A 65 -15.29 12.88 7.61
N ALA A 66 -16.04 12.26 8.52
CA ALA A 66 -16.21 12.75 9.89
C ALA A 66 -14.97 12.50 10.76
N ASN A 67 -13.87 13.19 10.46
CA ASN A 67 -12.60 13.10 11.19
C ASN A 67 -12.12 14.49 11.68
N ASP A 68 -11.21 14.50 12.67
CA ASP A 68 -10.73 15.73 13.32
C ASP A 68 -10.18 16.77 12.34
N LYS A 69 -9.48 16.31 11.29
CA LYS A 69 -8.83 17.19 10.31
C LYS A 69 -9.85 17.85 9.37
N LYS A 70 -10.87 17.09 8.93
CA LYS A 70 -11.91 17.61 8.04
C LYS A 70 -12.94 18.48 8.77
N LEU A 71 -13.22 18.17 10.04
CA LEU A 71 -14.15 18.93 10.87
C LEU A 71 -13.52 20.16 11.52
N LEU A 72 -12.23 20.42 11.28
CA LEU A 72 -11.55 21.62 11.74
C LEU A 72 -12.31 22.87 11.29
N ASN A 73 -12.54 23.81 12.21
CA ASN A 73 -13.27 25.07 11.99
C ASN A 73 -14.76 24.94 11.64
N THR A 74 -15.35 23.75 11.75
CA THR A 74 -16.80 23.58 11.52
C THR A 74 -17.66 23.91 12.73
N GLY A 75 -17.05 23.92 13.92
CA GLY A 75 -17.73 24.09 15.22
C GLY A 75 -18.34 22.81 15.79
N TYR A 76 -18.17 21.66 15.12
CA TYR A 76 -18.68 20.37 15.56
C TYR A 76 -17.53 19.38 15.77
N SER A 77 -17.66 18.52 16.79
CA SER A 77 -16.73 17.41 17.03
C SER A 77 -17.09 16.18 16.18
N VAL A 78 -16.16 15.24 16.08
CA VAL A 78 -16.41 13.91 15.48
C VAL A 78 -17.58 13.23 16.21
N GLU A 79 -17.63 13.36 17.53
CA GLU A 79 -18.64 12.78 18.38
C GLU A 79 -20.04 13.30 18.08
N ASP A 80 -20.18 14.62 17.93
CA ASP A 80 -21.46 15.29 17.60
C ASP A 80 -22.01 14.81 16.26
N ILE A 81 -21.15 14.79 15.23
CA ILE A 81 -21.52 14.41 13.87
C ILE A 81 -21.98 12.95 13.82
N ILE A 82 -21.20 12.02 14.39
CA ILE A 82 -21.52 10.59 14.37
C ILE A 82 -22.78 10.31 15.19
N GLU A 83 -22.96 10.96 16.35
CA GLU A 83 -24.16 10.81 17.17
C GLU A 83 -25.43 11.14 16.36
N VAL A 84 -25.46 12.31 15.75
CA VAL A 84 -26.63 12.76 14.99
C VAL A 84 -26.84 11.93 13.73
N ALA A 85 -25.76 11.49 13.06
CA ALA A 85 -25.84 10.61 11.89
C ALA A 85 -26.49 9.25 12.23
N VAL A 86 -26.10 8.64 13.36
CA VAL A 86 -26.69 7.37 13.82
C VAL A 86 -28.16 7.55 14.18
N GLU A 87 -28.52 8.64 14.86
CA GLU A 87 -29.92 8.94 15.16
C GLU A 87 -30.77 9.12 13.90
N ASN A 88 -30.25 9.82 12.89
CA ASN A 88 -30.93 10.01 11.61
C ASN A 88 -31.25 8.67 10.95
N ALA A 89 -30.27 7.78 10.88
CA ALA A 89 -30.45 6.44 10.33
C ALA A 89 -31.44 5.58 11.15
N LYS A 90 -31.43 5.68 12.48
CA LYS A 90 -32.41 5.00 13.36
C LYS A 90 -33.84 5.51 13.12
N ILE A 91 -34.03 6.82 13.00
CA ILE A 91 -35.32 7.42 12.67
C ILE A 91 -35.80 7.00 11.28
N ALA A 92 -34.90 6.92 10.30
CA ALA A 92 -35.24 6.45 8.96
C ALA A 92 -35.67 4.98 8.95
N SER A 93 -35.07 4.16 9.82
CA SER A 93 -35.27 2.71 9.84
C SER A 93 -36.60 2.25 10.46
N LYS A 94 -37.20 3.01 11.41
CA LYS A 94 -38.53 2.75 12.03
C LYS A 94 -38.89 1.25 12.19
N GLU A 95 -38.08 0.49 12.91
CA GLU A 95 -38.27 -0.95 13.19
C GLU A 95 -38.14 -1.92 11.99
N LYS A 96 -37.75 -1.43 10.80
CA LYS A 96 -37.33 -2.31 9.71
C LYS A 96 -36.02 -3.00 10.06
N ASN A 97 -35.88 -4.25 9.61
CA ASN A 97 -34.71 -5.09 9.87
C ASN A 97 -33.53 -4.70 8.94
N ILE A 98 -32.96 -3.51 9.15
CA ILE A 98 -31.86 -2.91 8.38
C ILE A 98 -30.63 -2.77 9.29
N ALA A 99 -29.44 -3.02 8.76
CA ALA A 99 -28.20 -2.76 9.47
C ALA A 99 -27.66 -1.36 9.14
N ILE A 100 -27.13 -0.69 10.16
CA ILE A 100 -26.55 0.65 10.08
C ILE A 100 -25.03 0.52 10.10
N ALA A 101 -24.37 0.92 9.02
CA ALA A 101 -22.92 0.93 8.90
C ALA A 101 -22.35 2.29 9.30
N LEU A 102 -21.36 2.30 10.22
CA LEU A 102 -20.46 3.44 10.38
C LEU A 102 -19.59 3.53 9.14
N ASP A 103 -19.69 4.66 8.43
CA ASP A 103 -18.94 4.91 7.22
C ASP A 103 -17.68 5.72 7.54
N ILE A 104 -16.51 5.17 7.22
CA ILE A 104 -15.18 5.75 7.45
C ILE A 104 -14.43 5.77 6.13
N GLY A 105 -14.25 6.97 5.58
CA GLY A 105 -13.38 7.23 4.44
C GLY A 105 -11.92 7.54 4.84
N PRO A 106 -11.04 7.78 3.86
CA PRO A 106 -9.66 8.18 4.12
C PRO A 106 -9.58 9.54 4.83
N ILE A 107 -8.51 9.74 5.59
CA ILE A 107 -8.24 10.99 6.34
C ILE A 107 -8.01 12.16 5.39
N GLY A 108 -7.44 11.88 4.21
CA GLY A 108 -7.12 12.89 3.18
C GLY A 108 -5.71 13.45 3.26
N GLU A 109 -4.82 12.82 4.03
CA GLU A 109 -3.38 13.14 4.10
C GLU A 109 -2.54 11.88 3.87
N LEU A 110 -1.38 12.04 3.23
CA LEU A 110 -0.44 10.94 3.03
C LEU A 110 0.24 10.54 4.34
N ILE A 111 0.34 9.24 4.57
CA ILE A 111 1.01 8.65 5.73
C ILE A 111 2.54 8.61 5.52
N GLU A 112 3.31 8.65 6.61
CA GLU A 112 4.77 8.48 6.55
C GLU A 112 5.17 7.13 5.88
N PRO A 113 6.22 7.10 5.04
CA PRO A 113 7.14 8.21 4.73
C PRO A 113 6.70 9.10 3.56
N MET A 114 5.55 8.84 2.92
CA MET A 114 5.09 9.62 1.76
C MET A 114 4.54 11.01 2.13
N GLY A 115 4.06 11.16 3.35
CA GLY A 115 3.58 12.43 3.89
C GLY A 115 3.97 12.61 5.35
N THR A 116 3.26 13.49 6.04
CA THR A 116 3.58 13.91 7.41
C THR A 116 2.74 13.23 8.47
N LEU A 117 1.70 12.48 8.08
CA LEU A 117 0.81 11.83 9.03
C LEU A 117 1.47 10.55 9.55
N SER A 118 1.74 10.47 10.85
CA SER A 118 2.27 9.25 11.43
C SER A 118 1.20 8.15 11.53
N PHE A 119 1.64 6.89 11.58
CA PHE A 119 0.73 5.75 11.73
C PHE A 119 -0.14 5.84 13.00
N GLU A 120 0.45 6.26 14.12
CA GLU A 120 -0.29 6.37 15.38
C GLU A 120 -1.29 7.54 15.37
N GLU A 121 -0.97 8.66 14.70
CA GLU A 121 -1.94 9.74 14.52
C GLU A 121 -3.11 9.30 13.65
N ALA A 122 -2.85 8.60 12.53
CA ALA A 122 -3.90 8.02 11.70
C ALA A 122 -4.77 7.04 12.50
N TYR A 123 -4.15 6.12 13.25
CA TYR A 123 -4.84 5.19 14.14
C TYR A 123 -5.75 5.91 15.14
N ASN A 124 -5.24 6.95 15.82
CA ASN A 124 -6.00 7.70 16.83
C ASN A 124 -7.21 8.43 16.22
N ILE A 125 -7.07 8.97 15.01
CA ILE A 125 -8.18 9.61 14.29
C ILE A 125 -9.28 8.58 14.01
N PHE A 126 -8.94 7.42 13.45
CA PHE A 126 -9.92 6.36 13.19
C PHE A 126 -10.51 5.77 14.47
N GLN A 127 -9.70 5.63 15.53
CA GLN A 127 -10.14 5.11 16.82
C GLN A 127 -11.30 5.93 17.40
N LYS A 128 -11.22 7.27 17.33
CA LYS A 128 -12.30 8.15 17.80
C LYS A 128 -13.61 7.89 17.06
N GLN A 129 -13.56 7.79 15.74
CA GLN A 129 -14.73 7.49 14.90
C GLN A 129 -15.35 6.13 15.29
N VAL A 130 -14.52 5.10 15.40
CA VAL A 130 -14.94 3.74 15.79
C VAL A 130 -15.60 3.74 17.17
N LEU A 131 -14.93 4.29 18.19
CA LEU A 131 -15.43 4.30 19.57
C LEU A 131 -16.79 4.98 19.65
N GLN A 132 -16.97 6.12 18.97
CA GLN A 132 -18.25 6.81 18.97
C GLN A 132 -19.33 6.02 18.22
N GLY A 133 -19.04 5.48 17.03
CA GLY A 133 -20.03 4.68 16.29
C GLY A 133 -20.49 3.46 17.08
N VAL A 134 -19.54 2.74 17.70
CA VAL A 134 -19.84 1.58 18.58
C VAL A 134 -20.69 2.01 19.77
N LYS A 135 -20.33 3.09 20.46
CA LYS A 135 -21.09 3.63 21.60
C LYS A 135 -22.52 4.00 21.20
N ARG A 136 -22.72 4.53 19.99
CA ARG A 136 -24.04 4.92 19.46
C ARG A 136 -24.82 3.74 18.88
N GLY A 137 -24.22 2.56 18.78
CA GLY A 137 -24.88 1.30 18.43
C GLY A 137 -25.09 1.15 16.93
N VAL A 138 -24.05 1.38 16.14
CA VAL A 138 -23.97 0.90 14.75
C VAL A 138 -23.84 -0.62 14.71
N ASP A 139 -24.25 -1.25 13.60
CA ASP A 139 -24.26 -2.71 13.45
C ASP A 139 -22.98 -3.26 12.81
N LEU A 140 -22.27 -2.43 12.04
CA LEU A 140 -20.99 -2.75 11.41
C LEU A 140 -20.16 -1.49 11.12
N ILE A 141 -18.88 -1.70 10.82
CA ILE A 141 -17.94 -0.64 10.43
C ILE A 141 -17.58 -0.87 8.96
N LEU A 142 -17.78 0.14 8.12
CA LEU A 142 -17.32 0.19 6.74
C LEU A 142 -16.15 1.16 6.65
N ILE A 143 -14.98 0.64 6.29
CA ILE A 143 -13.80 1.44 5.95
C ILE A 143 -13.72 1.46 4.42
N GLU A 144 -14.09 2.55 3.76
CA GLU A 144 -14.23 2.57 2.30
C GLU A 144 -13.39 3.62 1.58
N THR A 145 -13.20 3.41 0.28
CA THR A 145 -12.47 4.32 -0.62
C THR A 145 -11.03 4.58 -0.19
N MET A 146 -10.39 3.62 0.50
CA MET A 146 -9.00 3.78 0.89
C MET A 146 -8.08 3.65 -0.33
N SER A 147 -7.12 4.56 -0.46
CA SER A 147 -6.15 4.57 -1.56
C SER A 147 -4.76 4.10 -1.12
N ASP A 148 -4.48 4.14 0.18
CA ASP A 148 -3.23 3.71 0.79
C ASP A 148 -3.40 2.49 1.72
N LEU A 149 -2.57 1.47 1.53
CA LEU A 149 -2.66 0.22 2.29
C LEU A 149 -2.28 0.39 3.76
N TYR A 150 -1.36 1.32 4.07
CA TYR A 150 -0.88 1.51 5.44
C TYR A 150 -1.88 2.31 6.28
N GLU A 151 -2.49 3.33 5.68
CA GLU A 151 -3.64 4.03 6.25
C GLU A 151 -4.81 3.06 6.47
N THR A 152 -5.10 2.20 5.49
CA THR A 152 -6.12 1.14 5.62
C THR A 152 -5.83 0.21 6.80
N LYS A 153 -4.56 -0.19 6.97
CA LYS A 153 -4.12 -1.00 8.11
C LYS A 153 -4.33 -0.26 9.44
N ALA A 154 -4.02 1.04 9.52
CA ALA A 154 -4.28 1.84 10.72
C ALA A 154 -5.78 1.86 11.07
N ALA A 155 -6.64 2.08 10.08
CA ALA A 155 -8.10 2.07 10.26
C ALA A 155 -8.62 0.71 10.73
N ILE A 156 -8.15 -0.39 10.13
CA ILE A 156 -8.57 -1.74 10.52
C ILE A 156 -8.09 -2.07 11.94
N LEU A 157 -6.84 -1.75 12.29
CA LEU A 157 -6.36 -1.97 13.65
C LEU A 157 -7.16 -1.14 14.66
N ALA A 158 -7.45 0.13 14.36
CA ALA A 158 -8.31 0.96 15.20
C ALA A 158 -9.70 0.32 15.39
N ALA A 159 -10.29 -0.25 14.33
CA ALA A 159 -11.55 -0.97 14.42
C ALA A 159 -11.45 -2.27 15.24
N LYS A 160 -10.47 -3.13 14.97
CA LYS A 160 -10.30 -4.46 15.60
C LYS A 160 -9.91 -4.38 17.07
N GLU A 161 -9.13 -3.39 17.46
CA GLU A 161 -8.65 -3.21 18.84
C GLU A 161 -9.72 -2.55 19.73
N ASN A 162 -10.72 -1.88 19.14
CA ASN A 162 -11.73 -1.11 19.88
C ASN A 162 -13.18 -1.60 19.64
N SER A 163 -13.37 -2.67 18.86
CA SER A 163 -14.70 -3.19 18.52
C SER A 163 -14.69 -4.68 18.17
N ASN A 164 -15.83 -5.35 18.42
CA ASN A 164 -16.12 -6.71 17.96
C ASN A 164 -17.14 -6.76 16.81
N LEU A 165 -17.56 -5.58 16.32
CA LEU A 165 -18.48 -5.46 15.20
C LEU A 165 -17.86 -6.05 13.91
N PRO A 166 -18.68 -6.50 12.95
CA PRO A 166 -18.19 -6.83 11.63
C PRO A 166 -17.50 -5.62 10.99
N ILE A 167 -16.36 -5.86 10.33
CA ILE A 167 -15.61 -4.82 9.62
C ILE A 167 -15.58 -5.18 8.14
N PHE A 168 -16.13 -4.30 7.32
CA PHE A 168 -16.03 -4.38 5.86
C PHE A 168 -15.03 -3.33 5.41
N CYS A 169 -14.17 -3.68 4.46
CA CYS A 169 -13.14 -2.77 3.99
C CYS A 169 -13.02 -2.76 2.48
N THR A 170 -13.08 -1.58 1.88
CA THR A 170 -12.85 -1.40 0.45
C THR A 170 -11.70 -0.46 0.17
N MET A 171 -10.96 -0.78 -0.89
CA MET A 171 -9.99 0.13 -1.49
C MET A 171 -10.48 0.56 -2.87
N THR A 172 -9.94 1.67 -3.36
CA THR A 172 -10.24 2.19 -4.70
C THR A 172 -9.05 2.02 -5.64
N PHE A 173 -9.34 1.60 -6.87
CA PHE A 173 -8.34 1.26 -7.90
C PHE A 173 -8.55 2.09 -9.17
N GLU A 174 -7.46 2.30 -9.89
CA GLU A 174 -7.44 2.83 -11.24
C GLU A 174 -7.56 1.70 -12.28
N GLU A 175 -7.74 2.04 -13.55
CA GLU A 175 -7.97 1.06 -14.63
C GLU A 175 -6.81 0.07 -14.81
N ASP A 176 -5.60 0.45 -14.37
CA ASP A 176 -4.40 -0.38 -14.42
C ASP A 176 -4.37 -1.49 -13.33
N GLY A 177 -5.39 -1.54 -12.47
CA GLY A 177 -5.49 -2.51 -11.37
C GLY A 177 -4.63 -2.16 -10.16
N ARG A 178 -4.23 -0.88 -10.02
CA ARG A 178 -3.48 -0.37 -8.86
C ARG A 178 -4.25 0.70 -8.12
N THR A 179 -4.00 0.83 -6.82
CA THR A 179 -4.46 2.02 -6.10
C THR A 179 -3.58 3.22 -6.45
N PHE A 180 -4.04 4.43 -6.10
CA PHE A 180 -3.26 5.65 -6.29
C PHE A 180 -1.83 5.58 -5.69
N THR A 181 -1.63 4.89 -4.56
CA THR A 181 -0.28 4.72 -3.97
C THR A 181 0.48 3.50 -4.51
N GLY A 182 -0.06 2.82 -5.52
CA GLY A 182 0.56 1.68 -6.21
C GLY A 182 0.22 0.31 -5.62
N CYS A 183 -0.71 0.23 -4.66
CA CYS A 183 -1.08 -1.03 -4.03
C CYS A 183 -1.68 -2.00 -5.06
N SER A 184 -1.20 -3.24 -5.05
CA SER A 184 -1.68 -4.30 -5.94
C SER A 184 -2.89 -5.03 -5.34
N ILE A 185 -3.76 -5.56 -6.21
CA ILE A 185 -4.93 -6.35 -5.80
C ILE A 185 -4.53 -7.54 -4.90
N PRO A 186 -3.50 -8.36 -5.23
CA PRO A 186 -3.08 -9.45 -4.35
C PRO A 186 -2.58 -8.99 -2.99
N SER A 187 -1.89 -7.85 -2.92
CA SER A 187 -1.40 -7.27 -1.66
C SER A 187 -2.55 -6.84 -0.76
N MET A 188 -3.52 -6.10 -1.31
CA MET A 188 -4.74 -5.72 -0.59
C MET A 188 -5.43 -6.98 -0.04
N VAL A 189 -5.78 -7.94 -0.89
CA VAL A 189 -6.52 -9.14 -0.46
C VAL A 189 -5.78 -9.86 0.66
N THR A 190 -4.46 -10.02 0.51
CA THR A 190 -3.61 -10.71 1.49
C THR A 190 -3.59 -10.00 2.85
N VAL A 191 -3.44 -8.67 2.87
CA VAL A 191 -3.35 -7.90 4.11
C VAL A 191 -4.70 -7.77 4.79
N LEU A 192 -5.76 -7.36 4.07
CA LEU A 192 -7.05 -7.11 4.70
C LEU A 192 -7.64 -8.38 5.33
N GLN A 193 -7.59 -9.51 4.60
CA GLN A 193 -8.05 -10.79 5.17
C GLN A 193 -7.17 -11.27 6.32
N GLY A 194 -5.86 -10.95 6.30
CA GLY A 194 -4.91 -11.27 7.35
C GLY A 194 -5.22 -10.54 8.65
N LEU A 195 -5.55 -9.24 8.56
CA LEU A 195 -6.01 -8.41 9.67
C LEU A 195 -7.40 -8.82 10.19
N GLY A 196 -8.10 -9.70 9.46
CA GLY A 196 -9.34 -10.32 9.90
C GLY A 196 -10.56 -9.42 9.74
N VAL A 197 -10.65 -8.68 8.64
CA VAL A 197 -11.91 -8.08 8.18
C VAL A 197 -12.91 -9.18 7.78
N ASP A 198 -14.20 -8.89 7.89
CA ASP A 198 -15.28 -9.84 7.60
C ASP A 198 -15.68 -9.84 6.12
N ALA A 199 -15.47 -8.72 5.41
CA ALA A 199 -15.57 -8.62 3.96
C ALA A 199 -14.55 -7.63 3.41
N LEU A 200 -14.07 -7.86 2.18
CA LEU A 200 -13.18 -6.96 1.47
C LEU A 200 -13.71 -6.63 0.08
N GLY A 201 -13.33 -5.52 -0.53
CA GLY A 201 -13.90 -5.17 -1.84
C GLY A 201 -13.40 -3.89 -2.47
N VAL A 202 -14.08 -3.48 -3.53
CA VAL A 202 -13.75 -2.25 -4.26
C VAL A 202 -14.96 -1.37 -4.42
N ASN A 203 -14.74 -0.07 -4.30
CA ASN A 203 -15.75 0.94 -4.51
C ASN A 203 -15.14 2.19 -5.18
N CYS A 204 -16.00 3.01 -5.77
CA CYS A 204 -15.63 4.27 -6.40
C CYS A 204 -14.63 4.13 -7.58
N SER A 205 -14.12 5.29 -8.05
CA SER A 205 -13.26 5.54 -9.23
C SER A 205 -13.80 5.06 -10.57
N LEU A 206 -14.13 3.78 -10.67
CA LEU A 206 -14.45 3.09 -11.90
C LEU A 206 -15.93 2.73 -12.01
N GLY A 207 -16.39 2.56 -13.25
CA GLY A 207 -17.70 2.00 -13.55
C GLY A 207 -17.75 0.49 -13.29
N PRO A 208 -18.94 -0.11 -13.41
CA PRO A 208 -19.15 -1.52 -13.12
C PRO A 208 -18.50 -2.45 -14.16
N LEU A 209 -18.23 -1.98 -15.39
CA LEU A 209 -17.56 -2.78 -16.43
C LEU A 209 -16.07 -2.88 -16.16
N GLU A 210 -15.43 -1.76 -15.83
CA GLU A 210 -14.01 -1.66 -15.57
C GLU A 210 -13.63 -2.43 -14.29
N LEU A 211 -14.51 -2.43 -13.27
CA LEU A 211 -14.29 -3.19 -12.03
C LEU A 211 -14.36 -4.72 -12.20
N GLU A 212 -14.90 -5.27 -13.29
CA GLU A 212 -15.03 -6.73 -13.45
C GLU A 212 -13.68 -7.45 -13.45
N SER A 213 -12.66 -6.87 -14.09
CA SER A 213 -11.31 -7.45 -14.15
C SER A 213 -10.67 -7.46 -12.76
N ILE A 214 -10.78 -6.35 -12.04
CA ILE A 214 -10.27 -6.15 -10.69
C ILE A 214 -10.93 -7.15 -9.73
N VAL A 215 -12.26 -7.22 -9.74
CA VAL A 215 -13.03 -8.14 -8.89
C VAL A 215 -12.72 -9.60 -9.20
N LYS A 216 -12.54 -9.95 -10.49
CA LYS A 216 -12.14 -11.31 -10.88
C LYS A 216 -10.78 -11.70 -10.29
N GLU A 217 -9.81 -10.77 -10.27
CA GLU A 217 -8.52 -11.01 -9.63
C GLU A 217 -8.65 -11.12 -8.10
N MET A 218 -9.45 -10.28 -7.46
CA MET A 218 -9.71 -10.38 -6.01
C MET A 218 -10.28 -11.74 -5.62
N LEU A 219 -11.27 -12.22 -6.37
CA LEU A 219 -11.94 -13.51 -6.15
C LEU A 219 -11.00 -14.72 -6.29
N LYS A 220 -9.86 -14.56 -6.97
CA LYS A 220 -8.84 -15.62 -7.09
C LYS A 220 -8.18 -15.92 -5.74
N TYR A 221 -7.95 -14.89 -4.93
CA TYR A 221 -7.18 -14.97 -3.69
C TYR A 221 -8.04 -14.82 -2.42
N SER A 222 -9.20 -14.16 -2.51
CA SER A 222 -10.04 -13.86 -1.35
C SER A 222 -10.69 -15.13 -0.80
N GLN A 223 -10.45 -15.40 0.49
CA GLN A 223 -11.11 -16.48 1.22
C GLN A 223 -12.31 -16.00 2.04
N ILE A 224 -12.59 -14.70 2.00
CA ILE A 224 -13.71 -14.05 2.67
C ILE A 224 -14.63 -13.40 1.61
N PRO A 225 -15.88 -13.06 1.97
CA PRO A 225 -16.82 -12.38 1.09
C PRO A 225 -16.22 -11.16 0.39
N VAL A 226 -16.41 -11.09 -0.93
CA VAL A 226 -16.01 -9.94 -1.76
C VAL A 226 -17.20 -9.01 -1.97
N MET A 227 -16.98 -7.70 -1.81
CA MET A 227 -17.97 -6.66 -2.03
C MET A 227 -17.61 -5.74 -3.21
N VAL A 228 -18.63 -5.20 -3.89
CA VAL A 228 -18.45 -4.25 -4.99
C VAL A 228 -19.50 -3.12 -4.96
N GLN A 229 -19.03 -1.88 -5.03
CA GLN A 229 -19.87 -0.67 -5.08
C GLN A 229 -19.35 0.28 -6.20
N PRO A 230 -19.68 -0.01 -7.47
CA PRO A 230 -19.22 0.78 -8.61
C PRO A 230 -19.83 2.20 -8.64
N ASN A 231 -19.17 3.12 -9.35
CA ASN A 231 -19.81 4.36 -9.78
C ASN A 231 -20.82 4.11 -10.90
N ALA A 232 -21.79 5.01 -11.09
CA ALA A 232 -22.70 4.98 -12.27
C ALA A 232 -21.99 5.47 -13.57
N GLY A 233 -20.70 5.16 -13.71
CA GLY A 233 -19.81 5.65 -14.76
C GLY A 233 -19.02 6.89 -14.33
N LEU A 234 -18.16 7.36 -15.22
CA LEU A 234 -17.44 8.62 -15.01
C LEU A 234 -18.42 9.81 -15.10
N PRO A 235 -18.31 10.78 -14.18
CA PRO A 235 -19.18 11.94 -14.18
C PRO A 235 -18.96 12.78 -15.45
N LYS A 236 -20.04 13.33 -16.00
CA LYS A 236 -20.03 14.31 -17.10
C LYS A 236 -20.88 15.49 -16.72
N VAL A 237 -20.39 16.72 -16.85
CA VAL A 237 -21.24 17.89 -16.63
C VAL A 237 -21.98 18.26 -17.91
N ILE A 238 -23.30 18.37 -17.81
CA ILE A 238 -24.20 18.91 -18.84
C ILE A 238 -24.98 20.05 -18.17
N ASP A 239 -24.95 21.26 -18.74
CA ASP A 239 -25.62 22.46 -18.22
C ASP A 239 -25.29 22.81 -16.75
N GLY A 240 -24.03 22.64 -16.33
CA GLY A 240 -23.58 22.93 -14.97
C GLY A 240 -24.04 21.91 -13.90
N LYS A 241 -24.62 20.78 -14.30
CA LYS A 241 -25.00 19.66 -13.42
C LYS A 241 -24.23 18.39 -13.79
N THR A 242 -23.75 17.66 -12.79
CA THR A 242 -23.06 16.37 -12.96
C THR A 242 -24.06 15.26 -13.30
N PHE A 243 -23.88 14.64 -14.46
CA PHE A 243 -24.66 13.53 -14.99
C PHE A 243 -23.79 12.28 -15.13
N TYR A 244 -24.39 11.11 -14.91
CA TYR A 244 -23.74 9.81 -14.98
C TYR A 244 -24.34 9.01 -16.13
N LYS A 245 -23.49 8.45 -16.99
CA LYS A 245 -23.94 7.84 -18.26
C LYS A 245 -24.61 6.48 -18.12
N ILE A 246 -24.28 5.72 -17.07
CA ILE A 246 -24.69 4.32 -16.96
C ILE A 246 -26.13 4.24 -16.46
N THR A 247 -26.97 3.53 -17.21
CA THR A 247 -28.35 3.25 -16.81
C THR A 247 -28.42 2.22 -15.69
N PRO A 248 -29.49 2.24 -14.85
CA PRO A 248 -29.71 1.21 -13.85
C PRO A 248 -29.69 -0.22 -14.40
N GLU A 249 -30.17 -0.44 -15.63
CA GLU A 249 -30.18 -1.74 -16.30
C GLU A 249 -28.77 -2.21 -16.68
N GLU A 250 -27.95 -1.34 -17.28
CA GLU A 250 -26.55 -1.64 -17.61
C GLU A 250 -25.74 -1.94 -16.36
N PHE A 251 -25.95 -1.15 -15.29
CA PHE A 251 -25.32 -1.35 -13.99
C PHE A 251 -25.66 -2.72 -13.41
N LEU A 252 -26.94 -3.13 -13.46
CA LEU A 252 -27.39 -4.44 -13.00
C LEU A 252 -26.74 -5.58 -13.79
N GLN A 253 -26.63 -5.48 -15.11
CA GLN A 253 -26.04 -6.56 -15.93
C GLN A 253 -24.58 -6.83 -15.58
N ALA A 254 -23.80 -5.77 -15.33
CA ALA A 254 -22.41 -5.91 -14.89
C ALA A 254 -22.31 -6.52 -13.49
N GLN A 255 -23.13 -6.05 -12.54
CA GLN A 255 -23.17 -6.67 -11.20
C GLN A 255 -23.61 -8.13 -11.23
N LYS A 256 -24.52 -8.51 -12.13
CA LYS A 256 -24.92 -9.91 -12.30
C LYS A 256 -23.74 -10.78 -12.70
N ARG A 257 -22.90 -10.35 -13.64
CA ARG A 257 -21.68 -11.08 -14.00
C ARG A 257 -20.72 -11.23 -12.83
N MET A 258 -20.60 -10.21 -11.98
CA MET A 258 -19.75 -10.27 -10.78
C MET A 258 -20.34 -11.20 -9.69
N VAL A 259 -21.64 -11.17 -9.45
CA VAL A 259 -22.35 -12.07 -8.52
C VAL A 259 -22.29 -13.52 -9.00
N ASP A 260 -22.50 -13.76 -10.30
CA ASP A 260 -22.32 -15.07 -10.93
C ASP A 260 -20.87 -15.55 -10.78
N ASN A 261 -19.94 -14.61 -10.59
CA ASN A 261 -18.55 -14.89 -10.28
C ASN A 261 -18.23 -15.05 -8.79
N GLY A 262 -19.18 -14.96 -7.88
CA GLY A 262 -18.97 -15.21 -6.44
C GLY A 262 -18.85 -13.95 -5.58
N VAL A 263 -19.13 -12.76 -6.13
CA VAL A 263 -19.35 -11.56 -5.29
C VAL A 263 -20.52 -11.80 -4.35
N ALA A 264 -20.33 -11.43 -3.08
CA ALA A 264 -21.27 -11.71 -2.00
C ALA A 264 -22.05 -10.46 -1.56
N ILE A 265 -21.54 -9.27 -1.86
CA ILE A 265 -22.12 -8.00 -1.43
C ILE A 265 -22.08 -7.03 -2.60
N VAL A 266 -23.21 -6.38 -2.87
CA VAL A 266 -23.37 -5.44 -3.98
C VAL A 266 -23.99 -4.14 -3.48
N GLY A 267 -23.64 -3.01 -4.07
CA GLY A 267 -24.27 -1.72 -3.80
C GLY A 267 -23.89 -0.70 -4.88
N GLY A 268 -23.96 0.58 -4.56
CA GLY A 268 -23.52 1.64 -5.45
C GLY A 268 -22.68 2.70 -4.74
N CYS A 269 -21.82 3.38 -5.50
CA CYS A 269 -21.07 4.55 -5.05
C CYS A 269 -21.54 5.79 -5.85
N CYS A 270 -20.66 6.71 -6.23
CA CYS A 270 -21.01 7.98 -6.86
C CYS A 270 -21.90 7.81 -8.10
N GLY A 271 -22.95 8.64 -8.19
CA GLY A 271 -23.90 8.60 -9.30
C GLY A 271 -25.07 7.63 -9.13
N THR A 272 -25.02 6.71 -8.16
CA THR A 272 -26.11 5.77 -7.91
C THR A 272 -27.16 6.36 -6.98
N ASP A 273 -28.44 6.17 -7.31
CA ASP A 273 -29.59 6.56 -6.49
C ASP A 273 -30.50 5.36 -6.19
N ASN A 274 -31.65 5.63 -5.55
CA ASN A 274 -32.60 4.59 -5.13
C ASN A 274 -33.15 3.75 -6.30
N ASN A 275 -33.11 4.22 -7.55
CA ASN A 275 -33.58 3.42 -8.69
C ASN A 275 -32.60 2.28 -9.01
N PHE A 276 -31.29 2.53 -8.89
CA PHE A 276 -30.26 1.51 -9.06
C PHE A 276 -30.41 0.41 -8.01
N ILE A 277 -30.50 0.82 -6.74
CA ILE A 277 -30.64 -0.11 -5.61
C ILE A 277 -31.92 -0.94 -5.71
N LYS A 278 -33.02 -0.35 -6.20
CA LYS A 278 -34.28 -1.07 -6.41
C LYS A 278 -34.16 -2.20 -7.43
N LEU A 279 -33.43 -1.99 -8.53
CA LEU A 279 -33.21 -3.04 -9.52
C LEU A 279 -32.29 -4.15 -9.00
N ILE A 280 -31.20 -3.77 -8.33
CA ILE A 280 -30.26 -4.70 -7.68
C ILE A 280 -31.00 -5.55 -6.65
N ALA A 281 -31.80 -4.93 -5.79
CA ALA A 281 -32.56 -5.64 -4.77
C ALA A 281 -33.62 -6.57 -5.36
N LYS A 282 -34.31 -6.15 -6.44
CA LYS A 282 -35.26 -7.01 -7.15
C LYS A 282 -34.59 -8.27 -7.70
N GLU A 283 -33.35 -8.16 -8.18
CA GLU A 283 -32.62 -9.28 -8.79
C GLU A 283 -31.94 -10.20 -7.76
N PHE A 284 -31.36 -9.67 -6.69
CA PHE A 284 -30.46 -10.44 -5.81
C PHE A 284 -31.03 -10.80 -4.45
N LYS A 285 -32.13 -10.18 -4.00
CA LYS A 285 -32.67 -10.43 -2.66
C LYS A 285 -33.02 -11.91 -2.46
N GLY A 286 -32.46 -12.53 -1.42
CA GLY A 286 -32.63 -13.95 -1.09
C GLY A 286 -31.85 -14.92 -1.97
N LYS A 287 -31.02 -14.44 -2.92
CA LYS A 287 -30.09 -15.30 -3.66
C LYS A 287 -28.92 -15.70 -2.77
N LYS A 288 -28.45 -16.92 -2.96
CA LYS A 288 -27.27 -17.46 -2.27
C LYS A 288 -25.98 -17.01 -2.95
N VAL A 289 -24.93 -16.82 -2.16
CA VAL A 289 -23.58 -16.59 -2.66
C VAL A 289 -23.07 -17.85 -3.36
N ILE A 290 -22.42 -17.70 -4.51
CA ILE A 290 -21.79 -18.82 -5.22
C ILE A 290 -20.44 -19.12 -4.59
N ASN A 291 -20.29 -20.33 -4.05
CA ASN A 291 -19.02 -20.80 -3.51
C ASN A 291 -18.05 -21.15 -4.65
N LYS A 292 -16.90 -20.48 -4.67
CA LYS A 292 -15.82 -20.75 -5.64
C LYS A 292 -14.59 -21.36 -4.97
N LYS A 293 -13.78 -22.03 -5.80
CA LYS A 293 -12.47 -22.54 -5.39
C LYS A 293 -11.49 -21.37 -5.36
N VAL A 294 -10.95 -21.10 -4.17
CA VAL A 294 -9.93 -20.06 -3.93
C VAL A 294 -8.55 -20.71 -4.02
N GLU A 295 -7.58 -19.98 -4.55
CA GLU A 295 -6.18 -20.41 -4.52
C GLU A 295 -5.59 -20.23 -3.12
N LYS A 296 -5.06 -21.32 -2.55
CA LYS A 296 -4.43 -21.32 -1.22
C LYS A 296 -2.92 -21.28 -1.39
N ASN A 297 -2.39 -20.06 -1.43
CA ASN A 297 -0.96 -19.82 -1.59
C ASN A 297 -0.39 -19.12 -0.35
N THR A 298 0.86 -19.44 -0.01
CA THR A 298 1.65 -18.61 0.90
C THR A 298 2.04 -17.34 0.17
N MET A 299 1.58 -16.19 0.68
CA MET A 299 1.74 -14.88 0.03
C MET A 299 2.29 -13.87 1.02
N ILE A 300 3.40 -13.25 0.67
CA ILE A 300 4.11 -12.23 1.46
C ILE A 300 4.18 -10.97 0.58
N CYS A 301 3.93 -9.80 1.13
CA CYS A 301 3.77 -8.62 0.28
C CYS A 301 4.17 -7.32 0.95
N THR A 302 4.61 -6.39 0.10
CA THR A 302 4.55 -4.94 0.29
C THR A 302 3.26 -4.43 -0.37
N PRO A 303 2.96 -3.11 -0.40
CA PRO A 303 1.78 -2.62 -1.12
C PRO A 303 1.84 -2.94 -2.61
N SER A 304 2.95 -2.67 -3.28
CA SER A 304 3.06 -2.80 -4.74
C SER A 304 3.55 -4.15 -5.24
N LYS A 305 4.17 -4.98 -4.39
CA LYS A 305 4.71 -6.28 -4.78
C LYS A 305 4.21 -7.40 -3.87
N THR A 306 3.70 -8.47 -4.48
CA THR A 306 3.37 -9.72 -3.80
C THR A 306 4.29 -10.84 -4.27
N VAL A 307 4.92 -11.52 -3.30
CA VAL A 307 5.67 -12.76 -3.51
C VAL A 307 4.76 -13.93 -3.17
N ILE A 308 4.35 -14.67 -4.20
CA ILE A 308 3.65 -15.95 -4.08
C ILE A 308 4.71 -17.06 -4.00
N VAL A 309 4.66 -17.89 -2.95
CA VAL A 309 5.62 -19.00 -2.77
C VAL A 309 5.09 -20.25 -3.49
N ASP A 310 4.90 -20.16 -4.80
CA ASP A 310 4.51 -21.26 -5.70
C ASP A 310 5.73 -21.98 -6.31
N GLU A 311 6.88 -21.31 -6.32
CA GLU A 311 8.21 -21.82 -6.62
C GLU A 311 9.22 -21.47 -5.51
N ILE A 312 10.49 -21.86 -5.69
CA ILE A 312 11.58 -21.48 -4.78
C ILE A 312 11.75 -19.96 -4.74
N LYS A 313 11.71 -19.37 -3.55
CA LYS A 313 11.97 -17.93 -3.33
C LYS A 313 13.15 -17.73 -2.40
N ILE A 314 14.08 -16.86 -2.79
CA ILE A 314 15.33 -16.64 -2.06
C ILE A 314 15.09 -15.65 -0.92
N VAL A 315 15.49 -16.04 0.30
CA VAL A 315 15.53 -15.14 1.46
C VAL A 315 16.97 -14.70 1.71
N GLY A 316 17.26 -13.40 1.60
CA GLY A 316 18.60 -12.86 1.81
C GLY A 316 18.95 -12.68 3.29
N GLU A 317 20.05 -13.29 3.75
CA GLU A 317 20.44 -13.37 5.18
C GLU A 317 21.38 -12.24 5.69
N ARG A 318 21.80 -11.31 4.83
CA ARG A 318 22.97 -10.46 5.12
C ARG A 318 22.68 -9.32 6.10
N ILE A 319 21.42 -8.97 6.38
CA ILE A 319 21.04 -8.00 7.42
C ILE A 319 20.87 -8.74 8.75
N ASN A 320 22.01 -9.19 9.27
CA ASN A 320 22.12 -9.86 10.57
C ASN A 320 23.48 -9.49 11.19
N PRO A 321 23.51 -8.82 12.36
CA PRO A 321 24.74 -8.29 12.94
C PRO A 321 25.69 -9.36 13.50
N THR A 322 25.25 -10.62 13.61
CA THR A 322 26.06 -11.73 14.12
C THR A 322 27.35 -11.90 13.31
N GLY A 323 28.50 -11.78 13.99
CA GLY A 323 29.82 -11.85 13.35
C GLY A 323 30.20 -10.67 12.44
N LYS A 324 29.36 -9.64 12.26
CA LYS A 324 29.61 -8.53 11.31
C LYS A 324 29.90 -7.20 12.01
N LYS A 325 31.19 -6.88 12.20
CA LYS A 325 31.63 -5.68 12.94
C LYS A 325 31.02 -4.38 12.41
N PHE A 326 31.04 -4.14 11.09
CA PHE A 326 30.52 -2.90 10.51
C PHE A 326 29.01 -2.74 10.70
N LEU A 327 28.22 -3.81 10.48
CA LEU A 327 26.78 -3.76 10.71
C LEU A 327 26.45 -3.50 12.18
N LYS A 328 27.21 -4.10 13.11
CA LYS A 328 27.06 -3.83 14.55
C LYS A 328 27.27 -2.35 14.87
N GLU A 329 28.35 -1.75 14.38
CA GLU A 329 28.64 -0.32 14.59
C GLU A 329 27.58 0.58 13.94
N SER A 330 27.11 0.24 12.73
CA SER A 330 26.05 0.98 12.04
C SER A 330 24.73 0.98 12.81
N LEU A 331 24.29 -0.17 13.33
CA LEU A 331 23.07 -0.27 14.14
C LEU A 331 23.20 0.52 15.45
N LYS A 332 24.33 0.39 16.16
CA LYS A 332 24.62 1.14 17.40
C LYS A 332 24.60 2.66 17.18
N ASN A 333 25.19 3.12 16.09
CA ASN A 333 25.23 4.54 15.75
C ASN A 333 23.96 5.04 15.03
N LYS A 334 22.92 4.20 14.93
CA LYS A 334 21.67 4.48 14.20
C LYS A 334 21.90 4.95 12.75
N ASN A 335 23.02 4.55 12.12
CA ASN A 335 23.40 4.87 10.76
C ASN A 335 22.86 3.80 9.79
N MET A 336 21.78 4.14 9.09
CA MET A 336 21.02 3.19 8.27
C MET A 336 21.60 2.98 6.87
N ASN A 337 22.60 3.77 6.45
CA ASN A 337 23.21 3.66 5.12
C ASN A 337 23.74 2.28 4.81
N TYR A 338 24.45 1.67 5.78
CA TYR A 338 25.01 0.35 5.59
C TYR A 338 23.89 -0.69 5.45
N VAL A 339 22.84 -0.57 6.26
CA VAL A 339 21.67 -1.46 6.20
C VAL A 339 20.95 -1.35 4.86
N LEU A 340 20.67 -0.13 4.40
CA LEU A 340 20.04 0.12 3.10
C LEU A 340 20.91 -0.37 1.94
N LYS A 341 22.22 -0.12 1.97
CA LYS A 341 23.16 -0.64 0.96
C LYS A 341 23.12 -2.16 0.91
N GLU A 342 23.13 -2.81 2.07
CA GLU A 342 23.06 -4.26 2.17
C GLU A 342 21.71 -4.80 1.66
N ALA A 343 20.60 -4.13 1.97
CA ALA A 343 19.28 -4.46 1.45
C ALA A 343 19.23 -4.39 -0.09
N ILE A 344 19.70 -3.28 -0.68
CA ILE A 344 19.72 -3.06 -2.13
C ILE A 344 20.57 -4.12 -2.83
N ASN A 345 21.79 -4.35 -2.34
CA ASN A 345 22.69 -5.34 -2.93
C ASN A 345 22.05 -6.72 -2.95
N GLN A 346 21.41 -7.15 -1.86
CA GLN A 346 20.74 -8.45 -1.82
C GLN A 346 19.60 -8.56 -2.83
N VAL A 347 18.81 -7.50 -3.03
CA VAL A 347 17.76 -7.47 -4.06
C VAL A 347 18.36 -7.59 -5.46
N GLU A 348 19.41 -6.82 -5.76
CA GLU A 348 20.11 -6.87 -7.05
C GLU A 348 20.80 -8.23 -7.30
N GLU A 349 21.25 -8.89 -6.23
CA GLU A 349 21.83 -10.24 -6.23
C GLU A 349 20.76 -11.35 -6.37
N GLY A 350 19.46 -11.00 -6.32
CA GLY A 350 18.35 -11.91 -6.59
C GLY A 350 17.52 -12.36 -5.37
N ALA A 351 17.58 -11.65 -4.24
CA ALA A 351 16.66 -11.88 -3.13
C ALA A 351 15.21 -11.59 -3.52
N ASP A 352 14.30 -12.49 -3.17
CA ASP A 352 12.86 -12.28 -3.27
C ASP A 352 12.28 -11.67 -1.99
N ILE A 353 12.90 -11.99 -0.85
CA ILE A 353 12.55 -11.58 0.51
C ILE A 353 13.84 -11.24 1.26
N LEU A 354 13.83 -10.27 2.19
CA LEU A 354 14.97 -9.98 3.06
C LEU A 354 14.70 -10.42 4.50
N ASP A 355 15.62 -11.18 5.07
CA ASP A 355 15.67 -11.48 6.50
C ASP A 355 16.33 -10.32 7.25
N ILE A 356 15.62 -9.80 8.26
CA ILE A 356 16.00 -8.64 9.04
C ILE A 356 16.14 -9.04 10.51
N ASN A 357 17.38 -9.23 10.95
CA ASN A 357 17.73 -9.39 12.35
C ASN A 357 18.54 -8.16 12.79
N VAL A 358 18.14 -7.52 13.90
CA VAL A 358 18.86 -6.38 14.49
C VAL A 358 19.38 -6.67 15.90
N GLY A 359 19.27 -7.91 16.37
CA GLY A 359 19.55 -8.31 17.75
C GLY A 359 20.97 -7.96 18.20
N LEU A 360 21.08 -7.02 19.14
CA LEU A 360 22.33 -6.65 19.81
C LEU A 360 22.06 -6.34 21.29
N PRO A 361 22.92 -6.79 22.23
CA PRO A 361 22.71 -6.55 23.66
C PRO A 361 22.67 -5.08 24.08
N ASP A 362 23.33 -4.19 23.33
CA ASP A 362 23.56 -2.79 23.74
C ASP A 362 22.60 -1.80 23.03
N ILE A 363 21.50 -2.26 22.43
CA ILE A 363 20.53 -1.40 21.73
C ILE A 363 19.10 -1.74 22.14
N ASP A 364 18.18 -0.79 21.98
CA ASP A 364 16.74 -1.08 21.99
C ASP A 364 16.39 -1.77 20.67
N GLU A 365 16.24 -3.09 20.71
CA GLU A 365 15.95 -3.90 19.53
C GLU A 365 14.64 -3.48 18.86
N GLY A 366 13.61 -3.11 19.65
CA GLY A 366 12.30 -2.69 19.14
C GLY A 366 12.38 -1.36 18.38
N GLU A 367 13.04 -0.35 18.96
CA GLU A 367 13.23 0.96 18.32
C GLU A 367 14.01 0.81 17.01
N ILE A 368 15.10 0.03 17.04
CA ILE A 368 15.99 -0.14 15.88
C ILE A 368 15.33 -0.99 14.80
N MET A 369 14.58 -2.04 15.16
CA MET A 369 13.82 -2.86 14.21
C MET A 369 12.81 -2.01 13.44
N VAL A 370 12.00 -1.20 14.15
CA VAL A 370 11.04 -0.29 13.53
C VAL A 370 11.73 0.70 12.60
N LYS A 371 12.86 1.27 13.02
CA LYS A 371 13.64 2.20 12.19
C LYS A 371 14.14 1.52 10.91
N VAL A 372 14.75 0.33 11.02
CA VAL A 372 15.25 -0.43 9.86
C VAL A 372 14.11 -0.76 8.88
N ILE A 373 12.95 -1.20 9.38
CA ILE A 373 11.78 -1.50 8.55
C ILE A 373 11.31 -0.25 7.80
N LYS A 374 11.11 0.88 8.50
CA LYS A 374 10.67 2.13 7.87
C LYS A 374 11.64 2.60 6.76
N GLU A 375 12.93 2.55 7.03
CA GLU A 375 13.98 2.94 6.08
C GLU A 375 13.99 2.03 4.86
N ILE A 376 13.98 0.70 5.04
CA ILE A 376 13.96 -0.24 3.91
C ILE A 376 12.72 -0.05 3.05
N GLN A 377 11.54 0.08 3.66
CA GLN A 377 10.28 0.29 2.94
C GLN A 377 10.25 1.62 2.17
N SER A 378 11.00 2.63 2.62
CA SER A 378 11.09 3.91 1.92
C SER A 378 11.89 3.82 0.61
N VAL A 379 12.73 2.79 0.45
CA VAL A 379 13.66 2.64 -0.68
C VAL A 379 13.34 1.43 -1.55
N LEU A 380 12.91 0.33 -0.95
CA LEU A 380 12.80 -0.95 -1.61
C LEU A 380 11.38 -1.49 -1.53
N ASP A 381 10.93 -1.99 -2.67
CA ASP A 381 9.69 -2.72 -2.79
C ASP A 381 9.92 -4.23 -2.67
N ILE A 382 10.41 -4.65 -1.49
CA ILE A 382 10.74 -6.05 -1.19
C ILE A 382 10.07 -6.52 0.12
N PRO A 383 9.40 -7.70 0.12
CA PRO A 383 8.84 -8.22 1.35
C PRO A 383 9.90 -8.59 2.39
N LEU A 384 9.53 -8.50 3.67
CA LEU A 384 10.45 -8.70 4.79
C LEU A 384 10.11 -9.95 5.61
N GLN A 385 11.15 -10.60 6.09
CA GLN A 385 11.14 -11.59 7.15
C GLN A 385 11.72 -10.94 8.40
N ILE A 386 10.90 -10.75 9.42
CA ILE A 386 11.25 -10.11 10.70
C ILE A 386 11.84 -11.19 11.61
N ASP A 387 13.14 -11.10 11.89
CA ASP A 387 13.88 -12.06 12.70
C ASP A 387 14.13 -11.50 14.11
N SER A 388 13.38 -12.03 15.07
CA SER A 388 13.50 -11.73 16.51
C SER A 388 12.87 -12.85 17.34
N ASN A 389 13.34 -13.01 18.57
CA ASN A 389 12.76 -13.93 19.56
C ASN A 389 11.93 -13.19 20.63
N ASP A 390 11.89 -11.86 20.60
CA ASP A 390 11.15 -11.05 21.57
C ASP A 390 9.73 -10.72 21.04
N PRO A 391 8.66 -11.17 21.73
CA PRO A 391 7.29 -10.85 21.35
C PRO A 391 7.01 -9.35 21.20
N GLU A 392 7.60 -8.50 22.05
CA GLU A 392 7.38 -7.05 22.02
C GLU A 392 8.02 -6.42 20.77
N VAL A 393 9.21 -6.86 20.40
CA VAL A 393 9.89 -6.44 19.16
C VAL A 393 9.08 -6.87 17.94
N ILE A 394 8.59 -8.11 17.92
CA ILE A 394 7.76 -8.65 16.82
C ILE A 394 6.47 -7.82 16.67
N GLU A 395 5.77 -7.53 17.77
CA GLU A 395 4.54 -6.74 17.72
C GLU A 395 4.78 -5.32 17.20
N LYS A 396 5.83 -4.63 17.70
CA LYS A 396 6.22 -3.29 17.20
C LYS A 396 6.59 -3.33 15.71
N ALA A 397 7.37 -4.32 15.29
CA ALA A 397 7.80 -4.50 13.91
C ALA A 397 6.61 -4.76 12.97
N LEU A 398 5.71 -5.66 13.35
CA LEU A 398 4.50 -5.96 12.57
C LEU A 398 3.55 -4.78 12.50
N ARG A 399 3.43 -3.96 13.55
CA ARG A 399 2.64 -2.72 13.49
C ARG A 399 3.22 -1.73 12.49
N ALA A 400 4.55 -1.56 12.48
CA ALA A 400 5.26 -0.65 11.58
C ALA A 400 5.37 -1.14 10.12
N TYR A 401 5.20 -2.43 9.87
CA TYR A 401 5.35 -3.01 8.54
C TYR A 401 4.14 -2.72 7.64
N ASN A 402 4.37 -2.18 6.44
CA ASN A 402 3.33 -1.90 5.45
C ASN A 402 3.18 -3.08 4.48
N GLY A 403 2.40 -4.08 4.88
CA GLY A 403 2.23 -5.31 4.11
C GLY A 403 1.98 -6.53 5.00
N LYS A 404 2.24 -7.72 4.45
CA LYS A 404 2.26 -8.99 5.20
C LYS A 404 3.68 -9.55 5.23
N ALA A 405 4.27 -9.63 6.43
CA ALA A 405 5.62 -10.13 6.67
C ALA A 405 5.63 -11.62 7.03
N ILE A 406 6.82 -12.23 7.00
CA ILE A 406 7.12 -13.48 7.70
C ILE A 406 7.74 -13.14 9.06
N VAL A 407 7.32 -13.81 10.12
CA VAL A 407 8.01 -13.76 11.42
C VAL A 407 8.92 -14.98 11.55
N ASN A 408 10.18 -14.74 11.88
CA ASN A 408 11.22 -15.70 12.19
C ASN A 408 11.63 -15.50 13.67
N SER A 409 11.07 -16.21 14.64
CA SER A 409 10.27 -17.44 14.50
C SER A 409 9.44 -17.74 15.75
N VAL A 410 8.74 -18.87 15.72
CA VAL A 410 8.20 -19.57 16.89
C VAL A 410 8.85 -20.94 16.99
N ASN A 411 8.86 -21.56 18.16
CA ASN A 411 9.37 -22.92 18.38
C ASN A 411 8.29 -23.83 19.00
N GLY A 412 8.65 -25.07 19.32
CA GLY A 412 7.75 -26.07 19.88
C GLY A 412 7.43 -25.90 21.37
N GLU A 413 8.05 -24.96 22.06
CA GLU A 413 7.80 -24.72 23.48
C GLU A 413 6.42 -24.09 23.71
N GLU A 414 5.68 -24.59 24.70
CA GLU A 414 4.30 -24.15 24.93
C GLU A 414 4.20 -22.66 25.27
N GLU A 415 5.16 -22.15 26.06
CA GLU A 415 5.23 -20.74 26.43
C GLU A 415 5.49 -19.83 25.22
N ASN A 416 6.41 -20.22 24.33
CA ASN A 416 6.74 -19.45 23.14
C ASN A 416 5.56 -19.39 22.16
N LEU A 417 4.90 -20.54 21.92
CA LEU A 417 3.69 -20.61 21.08
C LEU A 417 2.58 -19.69 21.61
N ASN A 418 2.30 -19.75 22.91
CA ASN A 418 1.21 -18.96 23.51
C ASN A 418 1.47 -17.45 23.51
N LYS A 419 2.74 -17.00 23.45
CA LYS A 419 3.10 -15.59 23.34
C LYS A 419 3.09 -15.08 21.89
N ILE A 420 3.63 -15.86 20.95
CA ILE A 420 3.84 -15.41 19.57
C ILE A 420 2.58 -15.56 18.71
N LEU A 421 1.88 -16.70 18.78
CA LEU A 421 0.74 -16.98 17.89
C LEU A 421 -0.41 -15.95 17.97
N PRO A 422 -0.77 -15.38 19.15
CA PRO A 422 -1.73 -14.28 19.20
C PRO A 422 -1.32 -13.05 18.39
N ILE A 423 -0.03 -12.69 18.42
CA ILE A 423 0.51 -11.55 17.67
C ILE A 423 0.44 -11.83 16.17
N ILE A 424 0.85 -13.03 15.74
CA ILE A 424 0.75 -13.46 14.35
C ILE A 424 -0.70 -13.38 13.85
N LYS A 425 -1.65 -13.87 14.66
CA LYS A 425 -3.07 -13.81 14.33
C LYS A 425 -3.60 -12.38 14.23
N LYS A 426 -3.18 -11.49 15.15
CA LYS A 426 -3.60 -10.08 15.20
C LYS A 426 -3.20 -9.31 13.94
N TYR A 427 -1.97 -9.49 13.48
CA TYR A 427 -1.43 -8.76 12.32
C TYR A 427 -1.52 -9.51 10.99
N GLY A 428 -1.98 -10.76 11.00
CA GLY A 428 -2.12 -11.57 9.79
C GLY A 428 -0.80 -11.96 9.13
N ALA A 429 0.28 -12.07 9.91
CA ALA A 429 1.61 -12.43 9.42
C ALA A 429 1.73 -13.93 9.11
N SER A 430 2.71 -14.30 8.28
CA SER A 430 3.16 -15.68 8.18
C SER A 430 4.18 -15.99 9.28
N ILE A 431 4.30 -17.25 9.70
CA ILE A 431 5.16 -17.65 10.81
C ILE A 431 6.06 -18.83 10.44
N ILE A 432 7.34 -18.73 10.78
CA ILE A 432 8.30 -19.84 10.73
C ILE A 432 8.29 -20.57 12.07
N GLY A 433 8.01 -21.88 12.04
CA GLY A 433 8.11 -22.79 13.17
C GLY A 433 9.42 -23.59 13.14
N LEU A 434 10.28 -23.37 14.13
CA LEU A 434 11.54 -24.10 14.31
C LEU A 434 11.26 -25.44 15.00
N THR A 435 11.75 -26.55 14.43
CA THR A 435 11.49 -27.90 14.98
C THR A 435 12.37 -28.27 16.18
N PHE A 436 12.32 -27.47 17.24
CA PHE A 436 12.86 -27.80 18.56
C PHE A 436 11.84 -27.43 19.65
N ASP A 437 11.99 -28.03 20.83
CA ASP A 437 11.11 -27.80 21.98
C ASP A 437 11.91 -27.75 23.29
N GLU A 438 11.24 -27.93 24.44
CA GLU A 438 11.86 -27.87 25.78
C GLU A 438 12.99 -28.92 25.96
N LYS A 439 13.03 -29.96 25.12
CA LYS A 439 14.08 -31.00 25.13
C LYS A 439 15.25 -30.66 24.20
N GLY A 440 15.21 -29.51 23.55
CA GLY A 440 16.19 -29.07 22.57
C GLY A 440 15.87 -29.58 21.16
N ILE A 441 16.91 -29.65 20.31
CA ILE A 441 16.77 -30.03 18.90
C ILE A 441 16.73 -31.56 18.76
N PRO A 442 15.63 -32.17 18.28
CA PRO A 442 15.58 -33.61 18.07
C PRO A 442 16.57 -34.07 17.01
N LEU A 443 17.19 -35.23 17.24
CA LEU A 443 18.25 -35.75 16.35
C LEU A 443 17.66 -36.43 15.11
N ARG A 444 16.48 -37.06 15.24
CA ARG A 444 15.84 -37.85 14.17
C ARG A 444 14.77 -37.07 13.41
N ALA A 445 14.62 -37.37 12.12
CA ALA A 445 13.65 -36.73 11.26
C ALA A 445 12.20 -36.88 11.75
N GLU A 446 11.84 -38.06 12.25
CA GLU A 446 10.48 -38.35 12.74
C GLU A 446 10.14 -37.52 13.97
N GLU A 447 11.10 -37.30 14.87
CA GLU A 447 10.92 -36.49 16.07
C GLU A 447 10.76 -35.00 15.72
N ARG A 448 11.57 -34.48 14.78
CA ARG A 448 11.39 -33.12 14.25
C ARG A 448 10.02 -32.95 13.58
N PHE A 449 9.57 -33.96 12.85
CA PHE A 449 8.23 -33.98 12.26
C PHE A 449 7.13 -33.90 13.33
N HIS A 450 7.29 -34.57 14.47
CA HIS A 450 6.32 -34.48 15.58
C HIS A 450 6.26 -33.06 16.17
N VAL A 451 7.40 -32.39 16.35
CA VAL A 451 7.44 -30.99 16.77
C VAL A 451 6.78 -30.08 15.72
N ALA A 452 7.11 -30.24 14.44
CA ALA A 452 6.47 -29.51 13.36
C ALA A 452 4.93 -29.67 13.37
N LYS A 453 4.44 -30.89 13.57
CA LYS A 453 3.01 -31.18 13.67
C LYS A 453 2.37 -30.48 14.87
N LYS A 454 3.04 -30.44 16.03
CA LYS A 454 2.59 -29.69 17.22
C LYS A 454 2.42 -28.21 16.87
N ILE A 455 3.44 -27.58 16.31
CA ILE A 455 3.44 -26.16 15.94
C ILE A 455 2.30 -25.86 14.94
N VAL A 456 2.19 -26.65 13.87
CA VAL A 456 1.15 -26.46 12.84
C VAL A 456 -0.25 -26.56 13.43
N ASN A 457 -0.51 -27.57 14.28
CA ASN A 457 -1.81 -27.73 14.90
C ASN A 457 -2.14 -26.57 15.84
N LYS A 458 -1.20 -26.15 16.68
CA LYS A 458 -1.39 -25.03 17.60
C LYS A 458 -1.66 -23.72 16.84
N ALA A 459 -0.90 -23.44 15.78
CA ALA A 459 -1.15 -22.25 14.94
C ALA A 459 -2.55 -22.26 14.32
N ILE A 460 -3.03 -23.41 13.84
CA ILE A 460 -4.39 -23.57 13.31
C ILE A 460 -5.45 -23.36 14.40
N GLU A 461 -5.22 -23.82 15.63
CA GLU A 461 -6.10 -23.58 16.78
C GLU A 461 -6.26 -22.07 17.10
N TYR A 462 -5.19 -21.29 16.95
CA TYR A 462 -5.23 -19.82 17.03
C TYR A 462 -5.88 -19.15 15.81
N GLY A 463 -6.31 -19.92 14.80
CA GLY A 463 -6.95 -19.42 13.59
C GLY A 463 -5.97 -18.87 12.56
N ILE A 464 -4.70 -19.26 12.62
CA ILE A 464 -3.71 -19.00 11.57
C ILE A 464 -3.91 -20.03 10.47
N LYS A 465 -3.95 -19.56 9.22
CA LYS A 465 -4.20 -20.43 8.07
C LYS A 465 -3.00 -21.31 7.79
N ARG A 466 -3.22 -22.52 7.25
CA ARG A 466 -2.15 -23.48 6.99
C ARG A 466 -1.11 -22.94 6.01
N GLU A 467 -1.56 -22.21 5.00
CA GLU A 467 -0.72 -21.52 4.02
C GLU A 467 0.17 -20.41 4.61
N ASP A 468 -0.11 -19.95 5.82
CA ASP A 468 0.68 -18.93 6.53
C ASP A 468 1.71 -19.55 7.50
N ILE A 469 1.78 -20.88 7.55
CA ILE A 469 2.72 -21.61 8.41
C ILE A 469 3.85 -22.17 7.54
N ILE A 470 5.09 -21.84 7.93
CA ILE A 470 6.32 -22.29 7.31
C ILE A 470 7.11 -23.07 8.36
N ILE A 471 7.75 -24.18 8.00
CA ILE A 471 8.52 -24.99 8.97
C ILE A 471 9.99 -25.00 8.62
N ASP A 472 10.84 -24.71 9.61
CA ASP A 472 12.28 -24.89 9.56
C ASP A 472 12.65 -26.19 10.28
N CYS A 473 13.17 -27.17 9.53
CA CYS A 473 13.58 -28.48 10.05
C CYS A 473 14.98 -28.47 10.71
N LEU A 474 15.56 -27.29 10.88
CA LEU A 474 16.86 -26.97 11.45
C LEU A 474 18.03 -27.58 10.69
N THR A 475 18.84 -26.71 10.10
CA THR A 475 20.15 -27.08 9.56
C THR A 475 21.15 -27.23 10.70
N LEU A 476 21.70 -28.43 10.86
CA LEU A 476 22.73 -28.70 11.87
C LEU A 476 24.13 -28.49 11.29
N THR A 477 25.08 -28.15 12.15
CA THR A 477 26.47 -27.92 11.77
C THR A 477 27.19 -29.27 11.53
N THR A 478 27.65 -29.51 10.30
CA THR A 478 28.29 -30.79 9.91
C THR A 478 29.51 -31.14 10.77
N SER A 479 30.31 -30.15 11.17
CA SER A 479 31.52 -30.40 11.99
C SER A 479 31.22 -30.98 13.37
N ALA A 480 30.03 -30.74 13.92
CA ALA A 480 29.62 -31.23 15.24
C ALA A 480 28.64 -32.40 15.16
N GLN A 481 27.75 -32.42 14.15
CA GLN A 481 26.60 -33.32 14.07
C GLN A 481 26.47 -33.96 12.68
N GLN A 482 27.57 -34.53 12.19
CA GLN A 482 27.66 -35.06 10.83
C GLN A 482 26.63 -36.16 10.52
N LYS A 483 26.32 -37.02 11.51
CA LYS A 483 25.40 -38.15 11.33
C LYS A 483 23.96 -37.68 11.10
N GLU A 484 23.62 -36.51 11.63
CA GLU A 484 22.27 -35.95 11.64
C GLU A 484 21.99 -35.03 10.44
N VAL A 485 22.99 -34.74 9.60
CA VAL A 485 22.81 -33.87 8.41
C VAL A 485 21.73 -34.40 7.47
N LEU A 486 21.72 -35.71 7.21
CA LEU A 486 20.70 -36.33 6.35
C LEU A 486 19.31 -36.39 7.01
N GLU A 487 19.25 -36.32 8.35
CA GLU A 487 17.97 -36.26 9.07
C GLU A 487 17.24 -34.94 8.80
N THR A 488 17.95 -33.82 8.58
CA THR A 488 17.33 -32.55 8.14
C THR A 488 16.62 -32.72 6.79
N LEU A 489 17.27 -33.38 5.81
CA LEU A 489 16.67 -33.61 4.48
C LEU A 489 15.47 -34.55 4.56
N LYS A 490 15.56 -35.62 5.35
CA LYS A 490 14.42 -36.52 5.60
C LYS A 490 13.25 -35.79 6.25
N ALA A 491 13.53 -34.92 7.25
CA ALA A 491 12.51 -34.13 7.93
C ALA A 491 11.78 -33.18 6.98
N LEU A 492 12.51 -32.50 6.08
CA LEU A 492 11.90 -31.67 5.03
C LEU A 492 10.89 -32.47 4.19
N THR A 493 11.29 -33.66 3.72
CA THR A 493 10.39 -34.52 2.93
C THR A 493 9.17 -34.96 3.73
N LEU A 494 9.34 -35.32 5.00
CA LEU A 494 8.23 -35.71 5.88
C LEU A 494 7.24 -34.55 6.10
N VAL A 495 7.74 -33.35 6.40
CA VAL A 495 6.92 -32.15 6.61
C VAL A 495 6.18 -31.79 5.32
N LYS A 496 6.89 -31.73 4.20
CA LYS A 496 6.33 -31.37 2.90
C LYS A 496 5.20 -32.31 2.48
N LYS A 497 5.42 -33.62 2.60
CA LYS A 497 4.47 -34.65 2.17
C LYS A 497 3.25 -34.77 3.09
N ASN A 498 3.44 -34.68 4.41
CA ASN A 498 2.40 -35.04 5.38
C ASN A 498 1.71 -33.85 6.04
N LEU A 499 2.35 -32.68 6.13
CA LEU A 499 1.73 -31.47 6.70
C LEU A 499 1.24 -30.49 5.62
N GLY A 500 1.78 -30.56 4.40
CA GLY A 500 1.36 -29.72 3.27
C GLY A 500 1.65 -28.23 3.47
N VAL A 501 2.60 -27.90 4.34
CA VAL A 501 3.08 -26.53 4.61
C VAL A 501 4.34 -26.24 3.79
N LYS A 502 4.72 -24.96 3.72
CA LYS A 502 6.01 -24.55 3.12
C LYS A 502 7.15 -24.83 4.09
N THR A 503 8.35 -24.95 3.56
CA THR A 503 9.56 -25.21 4.35
C THR A 503 10.66 -24.20 4.08
N THR A 504 11.44 -23.90 5.11
CA THR A 504 12.59 -22.99 5.07
C THR A 504 13.79 -23.66 5.73
N LEU A 505 14.99 -23.17 5.44
CA LEU A 505 16.22 -23.55 6.14
C LEU A 505 17.22 -22.40 6.11
N GLY A 506 17.87 -22.14 7.24
CA GLY A 506 19.16 -21.45 7.30
C GLY A 506 20.26 -22.32 6.69
N VAL A 507 20.46 -22.24 5.36
CA VAL A 507 21.34 -23.17 4.63
C VAL A 507 22.81 -22.96 5.01
N SER A 508 23.21 -21.73 5.30
CA SER A 508 24.58 -21.35 5.63
C SER A 508 25.12 -21.98 6.92
N ASN A 509 24.25 -22.54 7.77
CA ASN A 509 24.61 -23.17 9.04
C ASN A 509 25.36 -24.49 8.86
N ILE A 510 25.14 -25.19 7.75
CA ILE A 510 25.67 -26.55 7.51
C ILE A 510 27.20 -26.63 7.59
N SER A 511 27.88 -25.54 7.21
CA SER A 511 29.33 -25.49 7.00
C SER A 511 30.12 -24.82 8.11
N PHE A 512 29.49 -24.42 9.23
CA PHE A 512 30.22 -23.78 10.33
C PHE A 512 31.38 -24.66 10.83
N GLY A 513 32.55 -24.05 10.99
CA GLY A 513 33.76 -24.73 11.44
C GLY A 513 34.50 -25.56 10.39
N LEU A 514 34.07 -25.57 9.11
CA LEU A 514 34.72 -26.32 8.02
C LEU A 514 35.29 -25.39 6.94
N PRO A 515 36.40 -25.78 6.27
CA PRO A 515 36.94 -25.06 5.12
C PRO A 515 36.04 -25.23 3.89
N ASN A 516 36.19 -24.34 2.90
CA ASN A 516 35.43 -24.36 1.65
C ASN A 516 33.90 -24.45 1.87
N ARG A 517 33.40 -23.54 2.71
CA ARG A 517 31.99 -23.47 3.11
C ARG A 517 31.03 -23.40 1.91
N GLU A 518 31.43 -22.70 0.85
CA GLU A 518 30.63 -22.50 -0.35
C GLU A 518 30.27 -23.82 -1.04
N LEU A 519 31.25 -24.72 -1.20
CA LEU A 519 31.03 -26.05 -1.78
C LEU A 519 30.05 -26.89 -0.94
N LEU A 520 30.22 -26.89 0.38
CA LEU A 520 29.33 -27.62 1.29
C LEU A 520 27.91 -27.05 1.28
N ASN A 521 27.78 -25.73 1.40
CA ASN A 521 26.51 -25.04 1.35
C ASN A 521 25.75 -25.34 0.05
N ARG A 522 26.45 -25.27 -1.10
CA ARG A 522 25.84 -25.56 -2.42
C ARG A 522 25.41 -27.00 -2.55
N THR A 523 26.24 -27.94 -2.10
CA THR A 523 25.93 -29.38 -2.18
C THR A 523 24.71 -29.72 -1.32
N PHE A 524 24.67 -29.19 -0.10
CA PHE A 524 23.53 -29.37 0.80
C PHE A 524 22.27 -28.69 0.29
N LEU A 525 22.37 -27.46 -0.23
CA LEU A 525 21.26 -26.72 -0.85
C LEU A 525 20.60 -27.56 -1.94
N ASN A 526 21.40 -28.14 -2.85
CA ASN A 526 20.87 -28.98 -3.92
C ASN A 526 20.06 -30.17 -3.36
N GLY A 527 20.59 -30.86 -2.36
CA GLY A 527 19.87 -31.93 -1.65
C GLY A 527 18.57 -31.45 -0.99
N ALA A 528 18.59 -30.28 -0.36
CA ALA A 528 17.44 -29.67 0.30
C ALA A 528 16.33 -29.27 -0.68
N LEU A 529 16.69 -28.72 -1.85
CA LEU A 529 15.75 -28.38 -2.91
C LEU A 529 14.96 -29.60 -3.39
N PHE A 530 15.65 -30.72 -3.66
CA PHE A 530 14.99 -31.99 -4.01
C PHE A 530 14.22 -32.63 -2.84
N ALA A 531 14.60 -32.35 -1.59
CA ALA A 531 13.90 -32.82 -0.40
C ALA A 531 12.61 -32.04 -0.09
N GLY A 532 12.39 -30.88 -0.73
CA GLY A 532 11.16 -30.10 -0.64
C GLY A 532 11.30 -28.69 -0.05
N LEU A 533 12.52 -28.15 0.07
CA LEU A 533 12.79 -26.78 0.52
C LEU A 533 12.11 -25.75 -0.39
N ASP A 534 11.41 -24.76 0.17
CA ASP A 534 10.74 -23.68 -0.60
C ASP A 534 11.44 -22.31 -0.45
N LEU A 535 11.91 -22.01 0.77
CA LEU A 535 12.44 -20.71 1.16
C LEU A 535 13.87 -20.86 1.70
N PRO A 536 14.90 -21.04 0.85
CA PRO A 536 16.28 -21.03 1.32
C PRO A 536 16.68 -19.65 1.86
N ILE A 537 17.10 -19.59 3.13
CA ILE A 537 17.79 -18.43 3.71
C ILE A 537 19.28 -18.57 3.40
N ILE A 538 19.79 -17.69 2.53
CA ILE A 538 21.15 -17.77 1.97
C ILE A 538 21.82 -16.40 1.87
N ASN A 539 23.14 -16.43 1.79
CA ASN A 539 23.95 -15.29 1.38
C ASN A 539 23.88 -15.12 -0.15
N THR A 540 23.10 -14.14 -0.62
CA THR A 540 22.91 -13.83 -2.05
C THR A 540 24.19 -13.41 -2.77
N LYS A 541 25.22 -12.96 -2.04
CA LYS A 541 26.53 -12.63 -2.62
C LYS A 541 27.22 -13.87 -3.19
N ASN A 542 26.92 -15.04 -2.63
CA ASN A 542 27.44 -16.28 -3.16
C ASN A 542 26.66 -16.66 -4.42
N ARG A 543 27.22 -16.26 -5.57
CA ARG A 543 26.64 -16.52 -6.88
C ARG A 543 26.41 -18.01 -7.15
N GLU A 544 27.27 -18.90 -6.64
CA GLU A 544 27.10 -20.33 -6.85
C GLU A 544 25.81 -20.87 -6.20
N MET A 545 25.39 -20.29 -5.06
CA MET A 545 24.14 -20.65 -4.39
C MET A 545 22.93 -20.20 -5.22
N VAL A 546 22.95 -18.95 -5.69
CA VAL A 546 21.89 -18.37 -6.53
C VAL A 546 21.77 -19.14 -7.85
N ASP A 547 22.90 -19.41 -8.51
CA ASP A 547 22.97 -20.17 -9.76
C ASP A 547 22.42 -21.59 -9.59
N THR A 548 22.64 -22.22 -8.42
CA THR A 548 22.11 -23.55 -8.11
C THR A 548 20.58 -23.55 -8.04
N ILE A 549 19.98 -22.51 -7.46
CA ILE A 549 18.51 -22.35 -7.41
C ILE A 549 17.96 -22.11 -8.82
N LYS A 550 18.62 -21.28 -9.64
CA LYS A 550 18.22 -21.05 -11.03
C LYS A 550 18.28 -22.33 -11.86
N ALA A 551 19.35 -23.11 -11.73
CA ALA A 551 19.48 -24.41 -12.37
C ALA A 551 18.38 -25.38 -11.88
N PHE A 552 18.10 -25.41 -10.59
CA PHE A 552 17.00 -26.22 -10.04
C PHE A 552 15.64 -25.82 -10.62
N LYS A 553 15.35 -24.53 -10.82
CA LYS A 553 14.11 -24.08 -11.46
C LYS A 553 13.95 -24.62 -12.90
N VAL A 554 15.04 -24.75 -13.65
CA VAL A 554 15.01 -25.42 -14.97
C VAL A 554 14.73 -26.92 -14.80
N LEU A 555 15.48 -27.60 -13.93
CA LEU A 555 15.38 -29.06 -13.74
C LEU A 555 14.03 -29.51 -13.16
N SER A 556 13.40 -28.67 -12.34
CA SER A 556 12.09 -28.91 -11.74
C SER A 556 10.91 -28.46 -12.61
N ASN A 557 11.17 -28.06 -13.87
CA ASN A 557 10.17 -27.59 -14.83
C ASN A 557 9.38 -26.36 -14.36
N VAL A 558 10.01 -25.50 -13.55
CA VAL A 558 9.49 -24.21 -13.12
C VAL A 558 9.84 -23.12 -14.13
N ASP A 559 11.09 -23.09 -14.60
CA ASP A 559 11.53 -22.26 -15.74
C ASP A 559 11.27 -23.02 -17.04
N ILE A 560 10.01 -23.01 -17.50
CA ILE A 560 9.56 -23.75 -18.69
C ILE A 560 10.37 -23.29 -19.91
N GLY A 561 10.99 -24.23 -20.62
CA GLY A 561 11.87 -23.95 -21.75
C GLY A 561 13.23 -23.35 -21.38
N GLY A 562 13.50 -23.14 -20.08
CA GLY A 562 14.73 -22.53 -19.59
C GLY A 562 14.88 -21.08 -20.03
N GLU A 563 13.80 -20.36 -20.31
CA GLU A 563 13.86 -19.02 -20.91
C GLU A 563 14.59 -18.01 -20.02
N LYS A 564 14.30 -18.00 -18.71
CA LYS A 564 14.98 -17.10 -17.76
C LYS A 564 16.45 -17.46 -17.66
N PHE A 565 16.75 -18.76 -17.55
CA PHE A 565 18.12 -19.26 -17.51
C PHE A 565 18.91 -18.89 -18.77
N ILE A 566 18.34 -19.14 -19.96
CA ILE A 566 18.98 -18.77 -21.23
C ILE A 566 19.20 -17.26 -21.31
N LYS A 567 18.21 -16.44 -20.97
CA LYS A 567 18.34 -14.97 -21.00
C LYS A 567 19.52 -14.49 -20.16
N GLU A 568 19.74 -15.11 -19.01
CA GLU A 568 20.80 -14.71 -18.08
C GLU A 568 22.19 -15.26 -18.46
N TYR A 569 22.28 -16.51 -18.91
CA TYR A 569 23.57 -17.17 -19.18
C TYR A 569 24.00 -17.18 -20.65
N ARG A 570 23.16 -16.68 -21.59
CA ARG A 570 23.52 -16.58 -23.01
C ARG A 570 24.68 -15.60 -23.20
N GLY A 571 25.82 -16.12 -23.65
CA GLY A 571 27.02 -15.32 -23.92
C GLY A 571 27.97 -15.15 -22.74
N VAL A 572 27.71 -15.81 -21.60
CA VAL A 572 28.64 -15.83 -20.46
C VAL A 572 29.86 -16.70 -20.82
N LYS A 573 30.88 -16.10 -21.44
CA LYS A 573 32.23 -16.68 -21.44
C LYS A 573 32.74 -16.64 -20.00
N LYS A 574 33.10 -17.82 -19.45
CA LYS A 574 33.79 -17.95 -18.15
C LYS A 574 35.00 -17.03 -18.11
N ASN A 575 34.87 -15.87 -17.49
CA ASN A 575 36.01 -15.08 -17.05
C ASN A 575 36.08 -15.16 -15.52
N LYS A 576 37.24 -15.63 -15.06
CA LYS A 576 37.68 -15.64 -13.67
C LYS A 576 37.50 -14.26 -13.05
N GLU A 577 37.04 -14.27 -11.81
CA GLU A 577 37.15 -13.21 -10.79
C GLU A 577 37.67 -11.87 -11.31
N LYS A 578 36.75 -10.99 -11.71
CA LYS A 578 37.01 -9.56 -11.59
C LYS A 578 36.63 -9.18 -10.17
N VAL A 579 37.65 -8.82 -9.40
CA VAL A 579 37.52 -8.02 -8.20
C VAL A 579 36.64 -6.81 -8.54
N ASP A 580 35.50 -6.69 -7.86
CA ASP A 580 34.67 -5.49 -7.92
C ASP A 580 35.49 -4.33 -7.35
N ILE A 581 36.12 -3.58 -8.24
CA ILE A 581 36.31 -2.16 -8.02
C ILE A 581 34.88 -1.62 -8.01
N VAL A 582 34.41 -1.17 -6.85
CA VAL A 582 33.19 -0.40 -6.70
C VAL A 582 33.22 0.66 -7.79
N LYS A 583 32.39 0.51 -8.84
CA LYS A 583 32.13 1.61 -9.75
C LYS A 583 31.52 2.70 -8.89
N ASP A 584 32.11 3.89 -8.90
CA ASP A 584 31.38 5.10 -8.51
C ASP A 584 30.09 5.10 -9.35
N GLU A 585 28.95 4.83 -8.72
CA GLU A 585 27.65 4.90 -9.38
C GLU A 585 27.47 6.35 -9.85
N GLU A 586 27.08 6.54 -11.12
CA GLU A 586 26.79 7.87 -11.65
C GLU A 586 25.63 8.50 -10.86
N LEU A 587 25.69 9.81 -10.60
CA LEU A 587 24.66 10.55 -9.84
C LEU A 587 23.25 10.27 -10.39
N LYS A 588 23.13 10.11 -11.71
CA LYS A 588 21.91 9.73 -12.42
C LYS A 588 21.31 8.39 -11.92
N GLU A 589 22.12 7.35 -11.77
CA GLU A 589 21.64 6.04 -11.27
C GLU A 589 21.27 6.11 -9.78
N ILE A 590 22.05 6.84 -8.99
CA ILE A 590 21.78 7.11 -7.57
C ILE A 590 20.40 7.77 -7.38
N ILE A 591 20.05 8.72 -8.25
CA ILE A 591 18.74 9.40 -8.24
C ILE A 591 17.62 8.47 -8.67
N ILE A 592 17.81 7.69 -9.74
CA ILE A 592 16.82 6.71 -10.20
C ILE A 592 16.50 5.68 -9.12
N LYS A 593 17.49 5.35 -8.27
CA LYS A 593 17.35 4.42 -7.13
C LYS A 593 16.87 5.10 -5.83
N GLY A 594 16.67 6.42 -5.81
CA GLY A 594 16.18 7.14 -4.62
C GLY A 594 17.18 7.20 -3.45
N LEU A 595 18.50 7.11 -3.71
CA LEU A 595 19.53 7.01 -2.67
C LEU A 595 20.00 8.39 -2.18
N ARG A 596 19.19 9.02 -1.32
CA ARG A 596 19.36 10.39 -0.78
C ARG A 596 20.78 10.69 -0.30
N GLU A 597 21.34 9.86 0.58
CA GLU A 597 22.66 10.12 1.18
C GLU A 597 23.81 9.97 0.17
N ARG A 598 23.70 9.02 -0.77
CA ARG A 598 24.69 8.87 -1.85
C ARG A 598 24.65 10.05 -2.82
N ALA A 599 23.47 10.60 -3.08
CA ALA A 599 23.32 11.75 -3.97
C ALA A 599 24.09 12.96 -3.43
N VAL A 600 24.08 13.19 -2.11
CA VAL A 600 24.88 14.25 -1.47
C VAL A 600 26.38 14.08 -1.75
N TYR A 601 26.92 12.87 -1.58
CA TYR A 601 28.34 12.61 -1.84
C TYR A 601 28.69 12.75 -3.32
N ALA A 602 27.92 12.09 -4.20
CA ALA A 602 28.16 12.11 -5.64
C ALA A 602 28.05 13.53 -6.23
N THR A 603 27.12 14.34 -5.73
CA THR A 603 26.99 15.75 -6.13
C THR A 603 28.21 16.58 -5.74
N LYS A 604 28.75 16.39 -4.52
CA LYS A 604 29.99 17.07 -4.07
C LYS A 604 31.21 16.69 -4.90
N GLU A 605 31.31 15.43 -5.34
CA GLU A 605 32.39 15.00 -6.23
C GLU A 605 32.24 15.55 -7.66
N LEU A 606 31.01 15.62 -8.18
CA LEU A 606 30.74 16.21 -9.50
C LEU A 606 30.97 17.73 -9.52
N LEU A 607 30.73 18.44 -8.43
CA LEU A 607 31.04 19.87 -8.30
C LEU A 607 32.53 20.21 -8.45
N LYS A 608 33.42 19.22 -8.32
CA LYS A 608 34.86 19.40 -8.61
C LYS A 608 35.16 19.43 -10.11
N LYS A 609 34.23 18.97 -10.95
CA LYS A 609 34.43 18.70 -12.39
C LYS A 609 33.43 19.42 -13.30
N LYS A 610 32.22 19.71 -12.82
CA LYS A 610 31.12 20.34 -13.57
C LYS A 610 30.60 21.57 -12.83
N THR A 611 29.99 22.50 -13.58
CA THR A 611 29.24 23.62 -13.00
C THR A 611 27.89 23.15 -12.43
N GLU A 612 27.29 23.94 -11.54
CA GLU A 612 26.02 23.63 -10.90
C GLU A 612 24.89 23.43 -11.94
N ILE A 613 24.86 24.29 -12.96
CA ILE A 613 23.87 24.22 -14.04
C ILE A 613 24.06 22.95 -14.88
N GLN A 614 25.30 22.56 -15.17
CA GLN A 614 25.58 21.31 -15.92
C GLN A 614 25.15 20.07 -15.15
N ILE A 615 25.35 20.04 -13.83
CA ILE A 615 24.87 18.93 -12.99
C ILE A 615 23.33 18.86 -13.03
N VAL A 616 22.65 20.01 -12.99
CA VAL A 616 21.19 20.05 -13.11
C VAL A 616 20.72 19.53 -14.48
N GLU A 617 21.31 20.01 -15.58
CA GLU A 617 20.85 19.69 -16.94
C GLU A 617 21.27 18.31 -17.44
N GLU A 618 22.45 17.82 -17.07
CA GLU A 618 23.00 16.56 -17.57
C GLU A 618 22.72 15.37 -16.65
N ASP A 619 22.59 15.59 -15.34
CA ASP A 619 22.47 14.52 -14.34
C ASP A 619 21.08 14.52 -13.66
N LEU A 620 20.66 15.64 -13.05
CA LEU A 620 19.43 15.68 -12.24
C LEU A 620 18.15 15.60 -13.09
N VAL A 621 18.00 16.47 -14.09
CA VAL A 621 16.79 16.52 -14.94
C VAL A 621 16.61 15.23 -15.73
N PRO A 622 17.63 14.67 -16.40
CA PRO A 622 17.49 13.41 -17.14
C PRO A 622 17.21 12.21 -16.25
N ALA A 623 17.65 12.21 -14.99
CA ALA A 623 17.29 11.17 -14.04
C ALA A 623 15.79 11.22 -13.70
N LEU A 624 15.25 12.42 -13.44
CA LEU A 624 13.82 12.60 -13.17
C LEU A 624 12.95 12.28 -14.38
N ASP A 625 13.39 12.61 -15.60
CA ASP A 625 12.68 12.25 -16.82
C ASP A 625 12.57 10.71 -16.94
N ILE A 626 13.64 9.96 -16.65
CA ILE A 626 13.61 8.48 -16.66
C ILE A 626 12.66 7.93 -15.58
N VAL A 627 12.71 8.44 -14.35
CA VAL A 627 11.82 7.98 -13.28
C VAL A 627 10.36 8.30 -13.63
N GLY A 628 10.10 9.48 -14.20
CA GLY A 628 8.78 9.87 -14.70
C GLY A 628 8.29 9.01 -15.87
N ASP A 629 9.17 8.61 -16.79
CA ASP A 629 8.86 7.65 -17.86
C ASP A 629 8.53 6.25 -17.31
N ARG A 630 9.28 5.80 -16.29
CA ARG A 630 9.00 4.52 -15.61
C ARG A 630 7.67 4.55 -14.86
N TYR A 631 7.32 5.70 -14.27
CA TYR A 631 6.05 5.88 -13.57
C TYR A 631 4.85 5.77 -14.53
N GLU A 632 4.89 6.45 -15.68
CA GLU A 632 3.84 6.35 -16.73
C GLU A 632 3.67 4.91 -17.26
N LYS A 633 4.75 4.11 -17.24
CA LYS A 633 4.72 2.70 -17.66
C LYS A 633 4.29 1.73 -16.55
N GLY A 634 4.06 2.22 -15.32
CA GLY A 634 3.78 1.39 -14.15
C GLY A 634 4.98 0.55 -13.68
N GLU A 635 6.21 0.91 -14.06
CA GLU A 635 7.45 0.24 -13.65
C GLU A 635 7.95 0.72 -12.28
N VAL A 636 7.65 1.97 -11.92
CA VAL A 636 7.86 2.55 -10.58
C VAL A 636 6.59 3.25 -10.13
N PHE A 637 6.36 3.38 -8.82
CA PHE A 637 5.13 3.97 -8.26
C PHE A 637 5.41 5.29 -7.56
N LEU A 638 4.34 5.95 -7.11
CA LEU A 638 4.40 7.24 -6.43
C LEU A 638 5.46 7.31 -5.31
N PRO A 639 5.61 6.32 -4.40
CA PRO A 639 6.70 6.32 -3.43
C PRO A 639 8.09 6.49 -4.04
N GLN A 640 8.42 5.68 -5.06
CA GLN A 640 9.72 5.73 -5.70
C GLN A 640 9.92 7.05 -6.47
N LEU A 641 8.86 7.58 -7.09
CA LEU A 641 8.89 8.87 -7.75
C LEU A 641 9.20 10.00 -6.74
N ILE A 642 8.47 10.07 -5.62
CA ILE A 642 8.70 11.05 -4.55
C ILE A 642 10.11 10.88 -3.98
N GLN A 643 10.54 9.64 -3.74
CA GLN A 643 11.86 9.36 -3.20
C GLN A 643 13.00 9.82 -4.13
N SER A 644 12.90 9.54 -5.43
CA SER A 644 13.84 10.05 -6.43
C SER A 644 13.82 11.58 -6.46
N ALA A 645 12.64 12.19 -6.34
CA ALA A 645 12.47 13.63 -6.32
C ALA A 645 13.13 14.26 -5.07
N GLU A 646 12.93 13.70 -3.88
CA GLU A 646 13.62 14.11 -2.64
C GLU A 646 15.14 13.90 -2.71
N THR A 647 15.58 12.83 -3.39
CA THR A 647 17.01 12.58 -3.66
C THR A 647 17.61 13.68 -4.51
N VAL A 648 16.88 14.15 -5.54
CA VAL A 648 17.24 15.33 -6.31
C VAL A 648 17.24 16.58 -5.44
N GLN A 649 16.23 16.78 -4.59
CA GLN A 649 16.15 17.94 -3.69
C GLN A 649 17.39 18.04 -2.80
N LYS A 650 17.84 16.93 -2.22
CA LYS A 650 19.08 16.86 -1.42
C LYS A 650 20.33 17.19 -2.24
N ALA A 651 20.42 16.71 -3.47
CA ALA A 651 21.49 17.11 -4.38
C ALA A 651 21.42 18.62 -4.69
N PHE A 652 20.22 19.15 -4.93
CA PHE A 652 19.97 20.55 -5.25
C PHE A 652 20.25 21.50 -4.08
N GLU A 653 19.99 21.08 -2.84
CA GLU A 653 20.38 21.81 -1.62
C GLU A 653 21.90 22.04 -1.57
N ILE A 654 22.70 21.03 -1.89
CA ILE A 654 24.17 21.15 -1.96
C ILE A 654 24.61 22.11 -3.07
N LEU A 655 23.95 22.05 -4.24
CA LEU A 655 24.21 23.00 -5.34
C LEU A 655 23.91 24.44 -4.90
N LYS A 656 22.79 24.67 -4.20
CA LYS A 656 22.42 25.99 -3.65
C LYS A 656 23.41 26.49 -2.59
N GLU A 657 23.81 25.64 -1.63
CA GLU A 657 24.77 25.99 -0.58
C GLU A 657 26.10 26.50 -1.18
N THR A 658 26.56 25.83 -2.24
CA THR A 658 27.78 26.18 -2.98
C THR A 658 27.67 27.54 -3.69
N LEU A 659 26.47 27.93 -4.13
CA LEU A 659 26.19 29.21 -4.81
C LEU A 659 25.98 30.38 -3.85
N THR A 660 25.43 30.15 -2.66
CA THR A 660 25.39 31.18 -1.60
C THR A 660 26.78 31.69 -1.20
N LEU A 661 27.83 30.93 -1.51
CA LEU A 661 29.24 31.32 -1.36
C LEU A 661 29.82 32.08 -2.58
N LYS A 662 29.08 32.17 -3.71
CA LYS A 662 29.56 32.68 -5.02
C LYS A 662 28.57 33.59 -5.80
N ASP A 663 27.84 34.48 -5.12
CA ASP A 663 26.85 35.45 -5.66
C ASP A 663 25.39 34.97 -5.79
N LYS A 664 24.46 35.89 -5.45
CA LYS A 664 22.99 35.74 -5.43
C LYS A 664 22.37 35.61 -6.83
N LYS A 665 22.55 34.47 -7.52
CA LYS A 665 21.64 34.09 -8.61
C LYS A 665 20.69 32.99 -8.13
N ASN A 666 19.39 33.30 -8.14
CA ASN A 666 18.35 32.28 -7.97
C ASN A 666 18.35 31.37 -9.20
N ILE A 667 18.69 30.09 -9.04
CA ILE A 667 18.44 29.07 -10.06
C ILE A 667 16.95 28.76 -10.02
N SER A 668 16.14 29.57 -10.70
CA SER A 668 14.73 29.28 -10.91
C SER A 668 14.42 29.40 -12.40
N LYS A 669 13.76 28.38 -12.95
CA LYS A 669 13.24 28.40 -14.32
C LYS A 669 12.03 29.33 -14.47
N GLY A 670 11.40 29.73 -13.36
CA GLY A 670 10.26 30.63 -13.32
C GLY A 670 9.36 30.35 -12.11
N LYS A 671 8.41 31.27 -11.83
CA LYS A 671 7.48 31.16 -10.71
C LYS A 671 6.16 30.52 -11.15
N ILE A 672 5.60 29.65 -10.31
CA ILE A 672 4.29 28.98 -10.52
C ILE A 672 3.48 29.12 -9.24
N VAL A 673 2.20 29.49 -9.34
CA VAL A 673 1.27 29.46 -8.19
C VAL A 673 0.51 28.15 -8.21
N LEU A 674 0.44 27.46 -7.06
CA LEU A 674 -0.38 26.26 -6.88
C LEU A 674 -1.37 26.43 -5.73
N ALA A 675 -2.60 25.99 -5.93
CA ALA A 675 -3.65 26.02 -4.91
C ALA A 675 -4.66 24.88 -5.10
N THR A 676 -5.21 24.36 -4.00
CA THR A 676 -6.53 23.70 -4.10
C THR A 676 -7.59 24.79 -4.01
N VAL A 677 -8.62 24.66 -4.83
CA VAL A 677 -9.66 25.68 -4.94
C VAL A 677 -10.51 25.71 -3.67
N LYS A 678 -11.19 26.83 -3.43
CA LYS A 678 -12.12 26.99 -2.32
C LYS A 678 -13.08 25.81 -2.21
N GLY A 679 -13.30 25.33 -0.99
CA GLY A 679 -14.12 24.17 -0.68
C GLY A 679 -13.41 22.82 -0.82
N ASP A 680 -12.18 22.79 -1.34
CA ASP A 680 -11.41 21.57 -1.49
C ASP A 680 -10.21 21.55 -0.55
N VAL A 681 -10.23 20.61 0.39
CA VAL A 681 -9.16 20.42 1.38
C VAL A 681 -8.16 19.32 0.98
N HIS A 682 -8.38 18.66 -0.16
CA HIS A 682 -7.52 17.56 -0.61
C HIS A 682 -6.35 18.11 -1.42
N ASP A 683 -5.16 18.09 -0.83
CA ASP A 683 -3.96 18.71 -1.40
C ASP A 683 -2.88 17.71 -1.79
N ILE A 684 -3.15 16.39 -1.72
CA ILE A 684 -2.21 15.33 -2.09
C ILE A 684 -1.68 15.54 -3.52
N GLY A 685 -2.57 15.63 -4.51
CA GLY A 685 -2.19 15.83 -5.91
C GLY A 685 -1.42 17.14 -6.12
N LYS A 686 -1.87 18.24 -5.50
CA LYS A 686 -1.18 19.54 -5.54
C LYS A 686 0.22 19.46 -4.94
N ASN A 687 0.38 18.82 -3.79
CA ASN A 687 1.67 18.69 -3.10
C ASN A 687 2.65 17.84 -3.91
N ILE A 688 2.17 16.79 -4.58
CA ILE A 688 3.02 16.02 -5.51
C ILE A 688 3.46 16.89 -6.68
N VAL A 689 2.54 17.62 -7.32
CA VAL A 689 2.86 18.54 -8.41
C VAL A 689 3.83 19.63 -7.95
N LYS A 690 3.64 20.19 -6.75
CA LYS A 690 4.56 21.13 -6.11
C LYS A 690 5.95 20.52 -5.99
N THR A 691 6.06 19.39 -5.30
CA THR A 691 7.33 18.71 -5.06
C THR A 691 8.03 18.42 -6.38
N LEU A 692 7.32 17.91 -7.39
CA LEU A 692 7.91 17.69 -8.71
C LEU A 692 8.35 19.00 -9.36
N LEU A 693 7.50 20.03 -9.46
CA LEU A 693 7.88 21.31 -10.07
C LEU A 693 9.10 21.95 -9.39
N GLU A 694 9.16 21.93 -8.06
CA GLU A 694 10.32 22.37 -7.29
C GLU A 694 11.57 21.56 -7.66
N ASN A 695 11.44 20.25 -7.80
CA ASN A 695 12.53 19.35 -8.20
C ASN A 695 13.00 19.51 -9.65
N TYR A 696 12.13 20.00 -10.54
CA TYR A 696 12.49 20.36 -11.92
C TYR A 696 13.08 21.78 -12.05
N GLY A 697 13.23 22.50 -10.94
CA GLY A 697 13.89 23.80 -10.84
C GLY A 697 12.95 25.01 -10.93
N TYR A 698 11.65 24.85 -10.72
CA TYR A 698 10.69 25.95 -10.66
C TYR A 698 10.52 26.48 -9.23
N THR A 699 10.19 27.77 -9.08
CA THR A 699 9.81 28.34 -7.79
C THR A 699 8.29 28.23 -7.63
N VAL A 700 7.83 27.36 -6.73
CA VAL A 700 6.41 27.16 -6.49
C VAL A 700 5.94 28.02 -5.32
N ILE A 701 4.96 28.89 -5.57
CA ILE A 701 4.22 29.64 -4.55
C ILE A 701 2.98 28.82 -4.23
N ASP A 702 3.09 28.02 -3.18
CA ASP A 702 2.02 27.16 -2.71
C ASP A 702 1.10 27.93 -1.76
N LEU A 703 -0.13 28.19 -2.20
CA LEU A 703 -1.13 28.91 -1.41
C LEU A 703 -1.89 28.01 -0.41
N GLY A 704 -1.61 26.70 -0.44
CA GLY A 704 -2.20 25.70 0.43
C GLY A 704 -3.52 25.18 -0.10
N LYS A 705 -4.41 24.86 0.85
CA LYS A 705 -5.72 24.28 0.58
C LYS A 705 -6.88 25.19 0.95
N ASP A 706 -8.05 24.93 0.37
CA ASP A 706 -9.26 25.73 0.53
C ASP A 706 -9.01 27.23 0.26
N VAL A 707 -8.42 27.52 -0.90
CA VAL A 707 -7.91 28.86 -1.20
C VAL A 707 -8.98 29.71 -1.92
N PRO A 708 -9.34 30.89 -1.39
CA PRO A 708 -10.24 31.83 -2.07
C PRO A 708 -9.63 32.37 -3.38
N LYS A 709 -10.47 32.55 -4.40
CA LYS A 709 -10.06 33.06 -5.73
C LYS A 709 -9.36 34.42 -5.67
N GLU A 710 -9.77 35.28 -4.74
CA GLU A 710 -9.19 36.61 -4.52
C GLU A 710 -7.72 36.53 -4.08
N LYS A 711 -7.39 35.53 -3.24
CA LYS A 711 -6.02 35.30 -2.77
C LYS A 711 -5.13 34.80 -3.91
N ILE A 712 -5.66 33.94 -4.77
CA ILE A 712 -4.95 33.42 -5.95
C ILE A 712 -4.64 34.57 -6.93
N ALA A 713 -5.64 35.37 -7.29
CA ALA A 713 -5.47 36.50 -8.20
C ALA A 713 -4.46 37.53 -7.66
N LYS A 714 -4.54 37.83 -6.36
CA LYS A 714 -3.57 38.73 -5.69
C LYS A 714 -2.15 38.21 -5.82
N GLU A 715 -1.90 36.94 -5.51
CA GLU A 715 -0.54 36.38 -5.55
C GLU A 715 0.05 36.36 -6.96
N VAL A 716 -0.78 36.02 -7.96
CA VAL A 716 -0.39 36.01 -9.38
C VAL A 716 0.05 37.40 -9.83
N LYS A 717 -0.69 38.43 -9.41
CA LYS A 717 -0.39 39.83 -9.73
C LYS A 717 0.86 40.33 -9.02
N GLU A 718 1.02 40.06 -7.72
CA GLU A 718 2.16 40.53 -6.92
C GLU A 718 3.49 39.89 -7.34
N ASN A 719 3.45 38.65 -7.84
CA ASN A 719 4.65 37.89 -8.20
C ASN A 719 4.91 37.75 -9.70
N GLU A 720 4.07 38.35 -10.56
CA GLU A 720 4.14 38.29 -12.03
C GLU A 720 4.22 36.84 -12.56
N VAL A 721 3.33 35.99 -12.05
CA VAL A 721 3.35 34.54 -12.28
C VAL A 721 2.73 34.19 -13.64
N LYS A 722 3.43 33.39 -14.45
CA LYS A 722 2.99 33.00 -15.80
C LYS A 722 2.15 31.73 -15.86
N LEU A 723 2.22 30.88 -14.84
CA LEU A 723 1.44 29.63 -14.77
C LEU A 723 0.79 29.47 -13.39
N VAL A 724 -0.51 29.19 -13.39
CA VAL A 724 -1.32 28.89 -12.21
C VAL A 724 -1.81 27.45 -12.31
N GLY A 725 -1.57 26.64 -11.28
CA GLY A 725 -2.12 25.28 -11.17
C GLY A 725 -3.22 25.21 -10.13
N LEU A 726 -4.39 24.73 -10.53
CA LEU A 726 -5.54 24.54 -9.65
C LEU A 726 -5.87 23.04 -9.51
N SER A 727 -6.09 22.60 -8.28
CA SER A 727 -6.43 21.19 -7.95
C SER A 727 -7.80 21.07 -7.30
N ALA A 728 -8.55 20.03 -7.66
CA ALA A 728 -9.80 19.62 -7.01
C ALA A 728 -9.98 18.09 -6.99
N LEU A 729 -10.42 17.52 -5.86
CA LEU A 729 -10.73 16.10 -5.70
C LEU A 729 -12.23 15.80 -5.70
N MET A 730 -13.09 16.74 -5.28
CA MET A 730 -14.53 16.50 -5.23
C MET A 730 -15.24 17.07 -6.46
N THR A 731 -16.23 16.36 -7.00
CA THR A 731 -17.03 16.89 -8.12
C THR A 731 -17.76 18.18 -7.75
N THR A 732 -18.03 18.38 -6.45
CA THR A 732 -18.59 19.64 -5.94
C THR A 732 -17.64 20.80 -6.22
N THR A 733 -16.33 20.68 -6.02
CA THR A 733 -15.36 21.80 -6.00
C THR A 733 -14.91 22.29 -7.37
N VAL A 734 -15.29 21.61 -8.46
CA VAL A 734 -14.95 21.99 -9.84
C VAL A 734 -15.47 23.39 -10.20
N LYS A 735 -16.64 23.80 -9.69
CA LYS A 735 -17.19 25.13 -9.96
C LYS A 735 -16.31 26.25 -9.37
N SER A 736 -15.71 26.03 -8.21
CA SER A 736 -14.79 27.01 -7.61
C SER A 736 -13.53 27.21 -8.45
N MET A 737 -13.14 26.18 -9.22
CA MET A 737 -12.07 26.28 -10.20
C MET A 737 -12.45 27.17 -11.39
N GLU A 738 -13.66 27.00 -11.93
CA GLU A 738 -14.22 27.86 -12.98
C GLU A 738 -14.26 29.33 -12.54
N GLU A 739 -14.80 29.61 -11.36
CA GLU A 739 -14.88 30.98 -10.81
C GLU A 739 -13.50 31.62 -10.64
N THR A 740 -12.48 30.83 -10.31
CA THR A 740 -11.09 31.31 -10.20
C THR A 740 -10.53 31.66 -11.58
N ILE A 741 -10.74 30.81 -12.58
CA ILE A 741 -10.29 31.04 -13.97
C ILE A 741 -10.96 32.30 -14.54
N GLU A 742 -12.26 32.48 -14.31
CA GLU A 742 -12.99 33.66 -14.76
C GLU A 742 -12.45 34.95 -14.12
N MET A 743 -12.14 34.93 -12.82
CA MET A 743 -11.55 36.09 -12.14
C MET A 743 -10.18 36.46 -12.71
N LEU A 744 -9.28 35.48 -12.88
CA LEU A 744 -7.93 35.72 -13.44
C LEU A 744 -8.01 36.37 -14.83
N LYS A 745 -8.97 35.94 -15.66
CA LYS A 745 -9.23 36.51 -16.99
C LYS A 745 -9.85 37.90 -16.93
N ASN A 746 -10.84 38.12 -16.05
CA ASN A 746 -11.53 39.41 -15.91
C ASN A 746 -10.60 40.50 -15.37
N GLU A 747 -9.62 40.16 -14.53
CA GLU A 747 -8.60 41.09 -14.05
C GLU A 747 -7.47 41.33 -15.07
N GLY A 748 -7.47 40.64 -16.21
CA GLY A 748 -6.49 40.81 -17.28
C GLY A 748 -5.08 40.35 -16.92
N LEU A 749 -4.94 39.36 -16.02
CA LEU A 749 -3.64 38.85 -15.60
C LEU A 749 -3.03 37.99 -16.72
N ASP A 750 -1.81 38.33 -17.14
CA ASP A 750 -1.06 37.61 -18.17
C ASP A 750 -0.46 36.29 -17.64
N CYS A 751 -1.34 35.32 -17.40
CA CYS A 751 -1.03 33.99 -16.91
C CYS A 751 -1.84 32.92 -17.63
N LYS A 752 -1.30 31.69 -17.66
CA LYS A 752 -2.00 30.48 -18.12
C LYS A 752 -2.46 29.66 -16.94
N VAL A 753 -3.62 29.00 -17.08
CA VAL A 753 -4.16 28.14 -16.02
C VAL A 753 -4.12 26.68 -16.45
N MET A 754 -3.42 25.85 -15.66
CA MET A 754 -3.51 24.40 -15.72
C MET A 754 -4.40 23.87 -14.60
N VAL A 755 -5.19 22.84 -14.89
CA VAL A 755 -6.11 22.22 -13.92
C VAL A 755 -5.87 20.72 -13.81
N GLY A 756 -6.11 20.16 -12.62
CA GLY A 756 -5.99 18.72 -12.38
C GLY A 756 -6.74 18.26 -11.11
N GLY A 757 -6.60 16.98 -10.80
CA GLY A 757 -7.22 16.31 -9.65
C GLY A 757 -8.19 15.19 -10.03
N ALA A 758 -8.53 14.31 -9.09
CA ALA A 758 -9.12 12.98 -9.36
C ALA A 758 -10.46 13.01 -10.11
N VAL A 759 -11.19 14.13 -10.03
CA VAL A 759 -12.48 14.32 -10.72
C VAL A 759 -12.37 15.04 -12.06
N LEU A 760 -11.18 15.55 -12.42
CA LEU A 760 -10.95 16.29 -13.66
C LEU A 760 -10.58 15.35 -14.80
N ASN A 761 -11.08 15.67 -15.98
CA ASN A 761 -10.64 15.13 -17.27
C ASN A 761 -10.56 16.27 -18.31
N GLU A 762 -10.11 15.94 -19.53
CA GLU A 762 -9.94 16.92 -20.60
C GLU A 762 -11.24 17.65 -20.97
N GLU A 763 -12.38 16.96 -20.90
CA GLU A 763 -13.70 17.53 -21.16
C GLU A 763 -14.07 18.59 -20.10
N TYR A 764 -13.81 18.31 -18.81
CA TYR A 764 -14.02 19.26 -17.72
C TYR A 764 -13.12 20.48 -17.80
N ALA A 765 -11.84 20.28 -18.08
CA ALA A 765 -10.88 21.38 -18.20
C ALA A 765 -11.29 22.36 -19.31
N ASN A 766 -11.75 21.83 -20.46
CA ASN A 766 -12.28 22.63 -21.55
C ASN A 766 -13.56 23.39 -21.15
N MET A 767 -14.47 22.74 -20.42
CA MET A 767 -15.72 23.34 -19.95
C MET A 767 -15.48 24.56 -19.06
N ILE A 768 -14.58 24.43 -18.07
CA ILE A 768 -14.22 25.54 -17.16
C ILE A 768 -13.23 26.53 -17.80
N LYS A 769 -12.96 26.37 -19.09
CA LYS A 769 -12.09 27.22 -19.91
C LYS A 769 -10.65 27.32 -19.37
N ALA A 770 -10.13 26.25 -18.79
CA ALA A 770 -8.70 26.15 -18.45
C ALA A 770 -7.85 26.18 -19.73
N ASP A 771 -6.62 26.68 -19.66
CA ASP A 771 -5.71 26.64 -20.81
C ASP A 771 -5.12 25.24 -21.01
N TYR A 772 -4.95 24.47 -19.93
CA TYR A 772 -4.38 23.14 -19.95
C TYR A 772 -5.05 22.19 -18.95
N TYR A 773 -5.18 20.93 -19.34
CA TYR A 773 -5.48 19.83 -18.44
C TYR A 773 -4.19 19.05 -18.13
N ALA A 774 -3.87 18.89 -16.86
CA ALA A 774 -2.82 18.00 -16.40
C ALA A 774 -3.47 16.71 -15.87
N LYS A 775 -3.37 15.62 -16.63
CA LYS A 775 -3.93 14.32 -16.21
C LYS A 775 -3.20 13.75 -14.99
N ASP A 776 -1.90 14.03 -14.91
CA ASP A 776 -1.00 13.57 -13.86
C ASP A 776 0.07 14.63 -13.60
N ALA A 777 0.93 14.35 -12.61
CA ALA A 777 1.93 15.30 -12.18
C ALA A 777 3.06 15.53 -13.21
N LYS A 778 3.30 14.60 -14.15
CA LYS A 778 4.29 14.75 -15.22
C LYS A 778 3.76 15.62 -16.35
N ASP A 779 2.48 15.49 -16.69
CA ASP A 779 1.83 16.41 -17.63
C ASP A 779 1.85 17.85 -17.11
N ALA A 780 1.70 18.06 -15.79
CA ALA A 780 1.92 19.38 -15.19
C ALA A 780 3.35 19.91 -15.43
N ILE A 781 4.39 19.07 -15.37
CA ILE A 781 5.78 19.44 -15.73
C ILE A 781 5.90 19.78 -17.23
N LYS A 782 5.29 18.97 -18.11
CA LYS A 782 5.30 19.23 -19.56
C LYS A 782 4.64 20.57 -19.89
N ILE A 783 3.53 20.88 -19.23
CA ILE A 783 2.84 22.18 -19.35
C ILE A 783 3.73 23.30 -18.84
N ALA A 784 4.36 23.14 -17.67
CA ALA A 784 5.28 24.12 -17.13
C ALA A 784 6.44 24.45 -18.08
N ARG A 785 7.07 23.43 -18.68
CA ARG A 785 8.14 23.60 -19.69
C ARG A 785 7.67 24.28 -20.98
N LYS A 786 6.39 24.18 -21.31
CA LYS A 786 5.82 24.78 -22.53
C LYS A 786 5.45 26.25 -22.31
N VAL A 787 5.04 26.60 -21.09
CA VAL A 787 4.51 27.94 -20.75
C VAL A 787 5.61 28.86 -20.21
N ILE A 788 6.56 28.33 -19.45
CA ILE A 788 7.69 29.02 -18.83
C ILE A 788 8.97 28.54 -19.49
#